data_AF-A0A2U2HM59-F1
#
_entry.id   AF-A0A2U2HM59-F1
#
_cell.length_a   1.000
_cell.length_b   1.000
_cell.length_c   1.000
_cell.angle_alpha   90.00
_cell.angle_beta   90.00
_cell.angle_gamma   90.00
#
_symmetry.space_group_name_H-M   'P 1'
#
loop_
_entity.id
_entity.type
_entity.pdbx_description
1 polymer ?
#
loop_
_entity_poly.entity_id
_entity_poly.type
_entity_poly.pdbx_seq_one_letter_code
_entity_poly.pdbx_strand_id
1 'polypeptide(L)'
;MRKLTLSLLVSFLAITPAACSAPLPPSKQVDQLLEKWDKPGMPGAAVAVIQDGKIVYRRGVGMANIEHDAPNKPTTVFHVASMSKQFTAFAVHLLAQDGKLSLGDDIRKHLPEMRDFGKVITIAQLIHHTSGLRDQWNLLAMAGWRLEDVITEDDVFRLLQRQQSLNFAPGREFAYSNTGYTLLALIVKRVSGKALPAFAQERIFGPLGMKHTHFHDNYGTLVKGRAMSYDPLPAGGYQYIALSYSNVGATSLFTTVEDLALWDRNFYDGKVGGKALLADVQKVGTLAGGRPLRYAAGLDIDKYRGLNVVQHAGGDAGYRSQLVRFPDQRFSVAVLANAGDFDFTALVNQVADIYLAKQLGPKPAGATPAKQPAPAEVAIDPAKLDAFVGAFALAPQFVITFTKENGQLMAQATGQPKYRLAATGERAFFLKAADARFIFDAPAAGGVVASGVLHQHGRAMPAKRVERATMSMAEARAFEGEYYSDELHVLYTMAAKDGKLTLSFSRGQVALDKLGPTSFNGDYPFGRVEYQCRDGEGCTGFTISNGRVRNLQFTKVHISAAGAAEASRNIAALAPLAPEPAPPFATQAVYVRGSMNGWSLANKLEKAGNGRFEAKLVLDKGRHEFKVGSEDFQQIDFGAFHQDQSIALGKPKRLEAVGANMVIEAPAKATYAFVLDTAEPRVPQISVSVTP
;
A
#
# COMPACT_ATOMS: atom_id res chain seq x y z
N MET A 1 67.39 23.91 -72.00
CA MET A 1 67.18 23.06 -70.80
C MET A 1 66.75 23.97 -69.65
N ARG A 2 65.46 23.98 -69.29
CA ARG A 2 64.90 24.79 -68.19
C ARG A 2 65.18 24.08 -66.86
N LYS A 3 65.82 24.78 -65.91
CA LYS A 3 66.06 24.30 -64.54
C LYS A 3 64.82 24.56 -63.69
N LEU A 4 64.21 23.51 -63.13
CA LEU A 4 63.17 23.59 -62.11
C LEU A 4 63.82 23.89 -60.74
N THR A 5 63.36 24.93 -60.07
CA THR A 5 63.64 25.23 -58.66
C THR A 5 62.49 24.69 -57.81
N LEU A 6 62.79 23.75 -56.91
CA LEU A 6 61.83 23.14 -55.99
C LEU A 6 61.85 23.91 -54.66
N SER A 7 60.80 24.68 -54.37
CA SER A 7 60.59 25.33 -53.06
C SER A 7 59.99 24.34 -52.07
N LEU A 8 60.73 24.04 -51.00
CA LEU A 8 60.30 23.18 -49.90
C LEU A 8 59.48 24.02 -48.90
N LEU A 9 58.17 23.80 -48.83
CA LEU A 9 57.28 24.39 -47.81
C LEU A 9 57.35 23.52 -46.54
N VAL A 10 57.96 24.03 -45.46
CA VAL A 10 57.95 23.37 -44.15
C VAL A 10 56.69 23.80 -43.40
N SER A 11 55.67 22.95 -43.38
CA SER A 11 54.50 23.13 -42.52
C SER A 11 54.85 22.73 -41.08
N PHE A 12 54.93 23.73 -40.18
CA PHE A 12 54.95 23.49 -38.73
C PHE A 12 53.57 22.98 -38.29
N LEU A 13 53.48 21.68 -38.00
CA LEU A 13 52.32 21.07 -37.34
C LEU A 13 52.36 21.46 -35.86
N ALA A 14 51.53 22.43 -35.45
CA ALA A 14 51.37 22.78 -34.05
C ALA A 14 50.66 21.63 -33.32
N ILE A 15 51.43 20.85 -32.55
CA ILE A 15 50.89 19.85 -31.62
C ILE A 15 50.28 20.63 -30.46
N THR A 16 48.97 20.83 -30.46
CA THR A 16 48.25 21.30 -29.29
C THR A 16 48.31 20.20 -28.22
N PRO A 17 48.79 20.49 -27.00
CA PRO A 17 48.77 19.50 -25.93
C PRO A 17 47.31 19.13 -25.68
N ALA A 18 46.99 17.83 -25.75
CA ALA A 18 45.69 17.31 -25.36
C ALA A 18 45.42 17.81 -23.93
N ALA A 19 44.47 18.74 -23.79
CA ALA A 19 44.05 19.24 -22.50
C ALA A 19 43.53 18.03 -21.71
N CYS A 20 44.32 17.59 -20.74
CA CYS A 20 43.91 16.60 -19.77
C CYS A 20 42.72 17.22 -19.02
N SER A 21 41.50 16.88 -19.41
CA SER A 21 40.30 17.44 -18.80
C SER A 21 40.29 17.02 -17.33
N ALA A 22 40.39 18.00 -16.43
CA ALA A 22 40.29 17.75 -15.00
C ALA A 22 39.00 16.97 -14.72
N PRO A 23 39.00 16.00 -13.78
CA PRO A 23 37.80 15.28 -13.41
C PRO A 23 36.69 16.27 -13.04
N LEU A 24 35.47 16.01 -13.52
CA LEU A 24 34.30 16.85 -13.19
C LEU A 24 34.18 17.03 -11.68
N PRO A 25 33.80 18.22 -11.17
CA PRO A 25 33.49 18.40 -9.75
C PRO A 25 32.48 17.35 -9.27
N PRO A 26 32.55 16.87 -8.01
CA PRO A 26 31.62 15.88 -7.47
C PRO A 26 30.15 16.19 -7.75
N SER A 27 29.73 17.45 -7.60
CA SER A 27 28.36 17.90 -7.88
C SER A 27 27.94 17.68 -9.34
N LYS A 28 28.84 17.89 -10.31
CA LYS A 28 28.58 17.65 -11.73
C LYS A 28 28.51 16.17 -12.08
N GLN A 29 29.26 15.33 -11.38
CA GLN A 29 29.12 13.88 -11.53
C GLN A 29 27.77 13.40 -10.98
N VAL A 30 27.31 13.95 -9.86
CA VAL A 30 25.96 13.66 -9.34
C VAL A 30 24.88 14.15 -10.29
N ASP A 31 25.05 15.33 -10.89
CA ASP A 31 24.13 15.85 -11.92
C ASP A 31 23.91 14.84 -13.05
N GLN A 32 24.98 14.21 -13.56
CA GLN A 32 24.91 13.20 -14.62
C GLN A 32 24.13 11.95 -14.21
N LEU A 33 24.22 11.53 -12.95
CA LEU A 33 23.44 10.38 -12.44
C LEU A 33 21.93 10.63 -12.45
N LEU A 34 21.53 11.91 -12.39
CA LEU A 34 20.15 12.36 -12.28
C LEU A 34 19.51 12.73 -13.63
N GLU A 35 20.29 12.94 -14.70
CA GLU A 35 19.81 13.38 -16.02
C GLU A 35 18.66 12.51 -16.57
N LYS A 36 18.70 11.19 -16.32
CA LYS A 36 17.64 10.28 -16.79
C LYS A 36 16.26 10.57 -16.18
N TRP A 37 16.21 11.22 -15.02
CA TRP A 37 15.00 11.58 -14.28
C TRP A 37 14.60 13.05 -14.50
N ASP A 38 15.46 13.85 -15.13
CA ASP A 38 15.23 15.28 -15.32
C ASP A 38 14.56 15.56 -16.67
N LYS A 39 13.36 15.01 -16.83
CA LYS A 39 12.57 15.09 -18.07
C LYS A 39 11.14 15.56 -17.81
N PRO A 40 10.54 16.35 -18.72
CA PRO A 40 9.13 16.69 -18.66
C PRO A 40 8.25 15.43 -18.65
N GLY A 41 7.11 15.48 -17.95
CA GLY A 41 6.15 14.38 -17.88
C GLY A 41 6.61 13.13 -17.10
N MET A 42 7.77 13.20 -16.43
CA MET A 42 8.28 12.11 -15.59
C MET A 42 8.29 12.52 -14.12
N PRO A 43 7.99 11.59 -13.19
CA PRO A 43 8.29 11.80 -11.78
C PRO A 43 9.80 11.83 -11.56
N GLY A 44 10.24 12.11 -10.34
CA GLY A 44 11.67 12.14 -10.07
C GLY A 44 11.99 12.10 -8.59
N ALA A 45 12.91 12.99 -8.17
CA ALA A 45 13.46 12.95 -6.83
C ALA A 45 13.97 14.31 -6.34
N ALA A 46 14.11 14.43 -5.02
CA ALA A 46 14.98 15.36 -4.34
C ALA A 46 16.17 14.62 -3.73
N VAL A 47 17.37 15.18 -3.87
CA VAL A 47 18.63 14.61 -3.40
C VAL A 47 19.40 15.64 -2.61
N ALA A 48 20.00 15.25 -1.49
CA ALA A 48 20.99 16.06 -0.78
C ALA A 48 22.22 15.23 -0.39
N VAL A 49 23.39 15.85 -0.46
CA VAL A 49 24.64 15.36 0.10
C VAL A 49 25.01 16.28 1.26
N ILE A 50 25.25 15.65 2.41
CA ILE A 50 25.52 16.32 3.67
C ILE A 50 26.94 15.94 4.08
N GLN A 51 27.76 16.93 4.40
CA GLN A 51 29.13 16.76 4.90
C GLN A 51 29.29 17.65 6.12
N ASP A 52 29.78 17.09 7.22
CA ASP A 52 29.99 17.79 8.47
C ASP A 52 28.75 18.53 9.00
N GLY A 53 27.58 17.91 8.82
CA GLY A 53 26.28 18.46 9.23
C GLY A 53 25.80 19.63 8.37
N LYS A 54 26.39 19.86 7.18
CA LYS A 54 26.01 20.91 6.23
C LYS A 54 25.70 20.31 4.86
N ILE A 55 24.69 20.83 4.18
CA ILE A 55 24.37 20.45 2.80
C ILE A 55 25.46 21.00 1.88
N VAL A 56 26.19 20.12 1.19
CA VAL A 56 27.21 20.47 0.19
C VAL A 56 26.72 20.28 -1.25
N TYR A 57 25.61 19.57 -1.44
CA TYR A 57 24.89 19.46 -2.71
C TYR A 57 23.40 19.24 -2.43
N ARG A 58 22.52 19.86 -3.21
CA ARG A 58 21.09 19.53 -3.24
C ARG A 58 20.50 19.79 -4.62
N ARG A 59 19.61 18.92 -5.07
CA ARG A 59 18.91 19.08 -6.35
C ARG A 59 17.55 18.39 -6.33
N GLY A 60 16.57 19.00 -6.99
CA GLY A 60 15.31 18.33 -7.39
C GLY A 60 15.33 18.05 -8.89
N VAL A 61 14.79 16.92 -9.31
CA VAL A 61 14.68 16.49 -10.71
C VAL A 61 13.31 15.86 -10.98
N GLY A 62 12.81 16.03 -12.20
CA GLY A 62 11.48 15.55 -12.61
C GLY A 62 10.34 16.29 -11.89
N MET A 63 9.14 15.73 -11.96
CA MET A 63 7.92 16.36 -11.46
C MET A 63 7.51 15.83 -10.08
N ALA A 64 7.22 16.75 -9.17
CA ALA A 64 6.50 16.49 -7.92
C ALA A 64 5.04 16.14 -8.21
N ASN A 65 4.43 16.81 -9.20
CA ASN A 65 3.09 16.49 -9.68
C ASN A 65 3.10 16.61 -11.21
N ILE A 66 2.88 15.49 -11.89
CA ILE A 66 2.91 15.38 -13.35
C ILE A 66 1.69 16.10 -13.96
N GLU A 67 0.52 15.99 -13.35
CA GLU A 67 -0.73 16.58 -13.84
C GLU A 67 -0.73 18.12 -13.84
N HIS A 68 0.13 18.74 -13.03
CA HIS A 68 0.25 20.19 -12.87
C HIS A 68 1.61 20.75 -13.30
N ASP A 69 2.45 19.95 -13.96
CA ASP A 69 3.82 20.32 -14.34
C ASP A 69 4.62 20.94 -13.18
N ALA A 70 4.37 20.47 -11.95
CA ALA A 70 5.00 21.01 -10.76
C ALA A 70 6.35 20.30 -10.53
N PRO A 71 7.50 21.00 -10.64
CA PRO A 71 8.81 20.35 -10.55
C PRO A 71 9.16 19.96 -9.11
N ASN A 72 9.91 18.87 -8.97
CA ASN A 72 10.58 18.53 -7.73
C ASN A 72 11.65 19.55 -7.38
N LYS A 73 11.75 19.90 -6.10
CA LYS A 73 12.72 20.83 -5.52
C LYS A 73 13.33 20.16 -4.28
N PRO A 74 14.49 20.63 -3.78
CA PRO A 74 15.00 20.19 -2.48
C PRO A 74 14.01 20.38 -1.31
N THR A 75 13.10 21.33 -1.45
CA THR A 75 12.03 21.62 -0.49
C THR A 75 10.72 20.87 -0.74
N THR A 76 10.64 20.03 -1.78
CA THR A 76 9.47 19.19 -2.02
C THR A 76 9.30 18.19 -0.89
N VAL A 77 8.08 18.06 -0.40
CA VAL A 77 7.71 17.17 0.69
C VAL A 77 7.32 15.80 0.13
N PHE A 78 7.94 14.74 0.63
CA PHE A 78 7.67 13.36 0.23
C PHE A 78 7.21 12.54 1.43
N HIS A 79 6.32 11.58 1.18
CA HIS A 79 6.10 10.47 2.10
C HIS A 79 7.33 9.55 2.08
N VAL A 80 7.87 9.24 3.27
CA VAL A 80 9.13 8.45 3.37
C VAL A 80 8.93 7.04 3.92
N ALA A 81 7.68 6.57 3.97
CA ALA A 81 7.33 5.20 4.29
C ALA A 81 8.08 4.69 5.54
N SER A 82 8.79 3.57 5.42
CA SER A 82 9.50 2.95 6.54
C SER A 82 10.68 3.73 7.11
N MET A 83 11.18 4.79 6.47
CA MET A 83 12.16 5.68 7.11
C MET A 83 11.60 6.35 8.37
N SER A 84 10.26 6.47 8.48
CA SER A 84 9.56 6.96 9.67
C SER A 84 9.93 6.23 10.96
N LYS A 85 10.30 4.95 10.87
CA LYS A 85 10.58 4.08 12.02
C LYS A 85 11.66 4.64 12.93
N GLN A 86 12.72 5.24 12.39
CA GLN A 86 13.78 5.83 13.21
C GLN A 86 13.25 6.95 14.12
N PHE A 87 12.27 7.74 13.67
CA PHE A 87 11.67 8.82 14.45
C PHE A 87 10.72 8.29 15.51
N THR A 88 9.95 7.24 15.19
CA THR A 88 9.06 6.58 16.15
C THR A 88 9.85 5.89 17.26
N ALA A 89 10.92 5.16 16.91
CA ALA A 89 11.79 4.55 17.90
C ALA A 89 12.45 5.64 18.78
N PHE A 90 12.91 6.73 18.17
CA PHE A 90 13.46 7.87 18.91
C PHE A 90 12.46 8.48 19.89
N ALA A 91 11.18 8.62 19.51
CA ALA A 91 10.12 9.09 20.42
C ALA A 91 9.95 8.16 21.65
N VAL A 92 10.02 6.84 21.44
CA VAL A 92 9.96 5.85 22.53
C VAL A 92 11.20 5.95 23.43
N HIS A 93 12.39 6.14 22.87
CA HIS A 93 13.61 6.35 23.64
C HIS A 93 13.59 7.66 24.44
N LEU A 94 12.98 8.74 23.92
CA LEU A 94 12.77 9.97 24.69
C LEU A 94 11.87 9.72 25.91
N LEU A 95 10.78 8.95 25.74
CA LEU A 95 9.93 8.58 26.87
C LEU A 95 10.64 7.69 27.90
N ALA A 96 11.52 6.80 27.43
CA ALA A 96 12.36 5.99 28.32
C ALA A 96 13.37 6.85 29.08
N GLN A 97 14.01 7.82 28.41
CA GLN A 97 14.90 8.80 29.03
C GLN A 97 14.17 9.66 30.07
N ASP A 98 12.92 10.05 29.80
CA ASP A 98 12.06 10.78 30.74
C ASP A 98 11.58 9.89 31.93
N GLY A 99 11.95 8.61 31.97
CA GLY A 99 11.53 7.66 33.01
C GLY A 99 10.06 7.24 32.93
N LYS A 100 9.36 7.53 31.82
CA LYS A 100 7.92 7.26 31.67
C LYS A 100 7.60 5.83 31.26
N LEU A 101 8.55 5.14 30.64
CA LEU A 101 8.45 3.73 30.28
C LEU A 101 9.82 3.06 30.38
N SER A 102 9.85 1.72 30.40
CA SER A 102 11.07 0.95 30.19
C SER A 102 11.00 0.22 28.86
N LEU A 103 12.11 0.12 28.12
CA LEU A 103 12.16 -0.72 26.91
C LEU A 103 11.98 -2.22 27.24
N GLY A 104 12.19 -2.61 28.49
CA GLY A 104 11.90 -3.95 29.00
C GLY A 104 10.44 -4.17 29.43
N ASP A 105 9.59 -3.14 29.42
CA ASP A 105 8.18 -3.30 29.75
C ASP A 105 7.50 -4.27 28.78
N ASP A 106 6.62 -5.13 29.31
CA ASP A 106 5.64 -5.84 28.49
C ASP A 106 4.74 -4.82 27.78
N ILE A 107 4.52 -5.00 26.47
CA ILE A 107 3.66 -4.13 25.68
C ILE A 107 2.24 -4.04 26.26
N ARG A 108 1.74 -5.10 26.91
CA ARG A 108 0.40 -5.16 27.49
C ARG A 108 0.21 -4.26 28.71
N LYS A 109 1.29 -3.80 29.33
CA LYS A 109 1.24 -2.74 30.35
C LYS A 109 0.66 -1.44 29.80
N HIS A 110 0.90 -1.17 28.52
CA HIS A 110 0.47 0.05 27.84
C HIS A 110 -0.68 -0.19 26.84
N LEU A 111 -0.84 -1.46 26.41
CA LEU A 111 -1.84 -1.94 25.45
C LEU A 111 -2.56 -3.18 25.99
N PRO A 112 -3.36 -3.07 27.07
CA PRO A 112 -4.00 -4.20 27.74
C PRO A 112 -4.96 -4.98 26.85
N GLU A 113 -5.42 -4.38 25.74
CA GLU A 113 -6.30 -4.99 24.75
C GLU A 113 -5.60 -6.04 23.88
N MET A 114 -4.26 -6.05 23.84
CA MET A 114 -3.51 -7.07 23.12
C MET A 114 -3.61 -8.43 23.83
N ARG A 115 -3.79 -9.48 23.03
CA ARG A 115 -3.90 -10.86 23.53
C ARG A 115 -2.69 -11.28 24.36
N ASP A 116 -2.96 -12.05 25.41
CA ASP A 116 -1.93 -12.84 26.08
C ASP A 116 -1.50 -14.04 25.23
N PHE A 117 -0.30 -14.00 24.67
CA PHE A 117 0.27 -15.12 23.92
C PHE A 117 0.96 -16.17 24.81
N GLY A 118 0.85 -16.04 26.15
CA GLY A 118 1.58 -16.85 27.13
C GLY A 118 3.08 -16.57 27.14
N LYS A 119 3.50 -15.44 26.54
CA LYS A 119 4.89 -14.97 26.41
C LYS A 119 4.92 -13.45 26.55
N VAL A 120 5.88 -12.95 27.30
CA VAL A 120 6.14 -11.51 27.40
C VAL A 120 6.71 -11.02 26.07
N ILE A 121 6.11 -9.98 25.51
CA ILE A 121 6.62 -9.23 24.37
C ILE A 121 7.05 -7.87 24.90
N THR A 122 8.33 -7.52 24.78
CA THR A 122 8.85 -6.25 25.29
C THR A 122 8.81 -5.15 24.24
N ILE A 123 8.80 -3.89 24.68
CA ILE A 123 8.96 -2.72 23.80
C ILE A 123 10.25 -2.82 22.96
N ALA A 124 11.36 -3.26 23.56
CA ALA A 124 12.62 -3.49 22.86
C ALA A 124 12.49 -4.53 21.73
N GLN A 125 11.63 -5.54 21.89
CA GLN A 125 11.41 -6.54 20.84
C GLN A 125 10.56 -6.00 19.69
N LEU A 126 9.67 -5.03 19.94
CA LEU A 126 8.99 -4.29 18.87
C LEU A 126 10.00 -3.46 18.05
N ILE A 127 10.88 -2.71 18.74
CA ILE A 127 11.91 -1.86 18.12
C ILE A 127 12.85 -2.68 17.23
N HIS A 128 13.28 -3.86 17.71
CA HIS A 128 14.27 -4.68 17.01
C HIS A 128 13.68 -5.75 16.08
N HIS A 129 12.38 -5.73 15.79
CA HIS A 129 11.70 -6.73 14.95
C HIS A 129 11.89 -8.18 15.42
N THR A 130 11.82 -8.40 16.74
CA THR A 130 12.00 -9.73 17.35
C THR A 130 10.79 -10.17 18.17
N SER A 131 9.66 -9.49 18.04
CA SER A 131 8.45 -9.76 18.84
C SER A 131 7.71 -11.04 18.47
N GLY A 132 7.88 -11.54 17.25
CA GLY A 132 7.07 -12.64 16.71
C GLY A 132 5.66 -12.23 16.25
N LEU A 133 5.29 -10.95 16.37
CA LEU A 133 4.01 -10.45 15.86
C LEU A 133 3.97 -10.52 14.33
N ARG A 134 2.78 -10.82 13.78
CA ARG A 134 2.55 -10.90 12.34
C ARG A 134 2.50 -9.50 11.74
N ASP A 135 2.91 -9.36 10.48
CA ASP A 135 2.92 -8.06 9.80
C ASP A 135 1.50 -7.63 9.39
N GLN A 136 1.10 -6.42 9.79
CA GLN A 136 -0.23 -5.88 9.57
C GLN A 136 -0.63 -5.78 8.10
N TRP A 137 0.29 -5.50 7.17
CA TRP A 137 -0.05 -5.34 5.76
C TRP A 137 -0.39 -6.67 5.13
N ASN A 138 0.34 -7.73 5.50
CA ASN A 138 0.02 -9.09 5.09
C ASN A 138 -1.32 -9.54 5.67
N LEU A 139 -1.59 -9.27 6.94
CA LEU A 139 -2.88 -9.62 7.57
C LEU A 139 -4.05 -8.87 6.93
N LEU A 140 -3.92 -7.56 6.68
CA LEU A 140 -4.94 -6.75 6.01
C LEU A 140 -5.22 -7.26 4.59
N ALA A 141 -4.17 -7.52 3.81
CA ALA A 141 -4.31 -8.05 2.46
C ALA A 141 -4.99 -9.42 2.44
N MET A 142 -4.62 -10.31 3.38
CA MET A 142 -5.34 -11.59 3.54
C MET A 142 -6.78 -11.38 3.98
N ALA A 143 -7.06 -10.38 4.83
CA ALA A 143 -8.42 -10.01 5.21
C ALA A 143 -9.22 -9.34 4.06
N GLY A 144 -8.63 -9.21 2.86
CA GLY A 144 -9.28 -8.70 1.66
C GLY A 144 -9.14 -7.19 1.46
N TRP A 145 -8.36 -6.49 2.30
CA TRP A 145 -8.09 -5.08 2.12
C TRP A 145 -7.14 -4.85 0.95
N ARG A 146 -7.41 -3.78 0.19
CA ARG A 146 -6.49 -3.28 -0.83
C ARG A 146 -5.60 -2.23 -0.17
N LEU A 147 -4.34 -2.15 -0.58
CA LEU A 147 -3.40 -1.21 0.05
C LEU A 147 -3.70 0.26 -0.33
N GLU A 148 -4.56 0.48 -1.32
CA GLU A 148 -5.08 1.78 -1.70
C GLU A 148 -6.30 2.22 -0.87
N ASP A 149 -6.92 1.30 -0.12
CA ASP A 149 -8.02 1.62 0.78
C ASP A 149 -7.56 2.58 1.88
N VAL A 150 -8.52 3.32 2.47
CA VAL A 150 -8.24 4.07 3.70
C VAL A 150 -8.01 3.07 4.82
N ILE A 151 -6.79 3.04 5.37
CA ILE A 151 -6.42 2.16 6.48
C ILE A 151 -6.10 3.01 7.70
N THR A 152 -6.94 2.93 8.72
CA THR A 152 -6.78 3.70 9.95
C THR A 152 -5.96 2.95 11.01
N GLU A 153 -5.48 3.68 12.03
CA GLU A 153 -4.90 3.10 13.24
C GLU A 153 -5.86 2.07 13.89
N ASP A 154 -7.16 2.36 13.93
CA ASP A 154 -8.17 1.49 14.54
C ASP A 154 -8.44 0.22 13.73
N ASP A 155 -8.37 0.28 12.40
CA ASP A 155 -8.49 -0.92 11.55
C ASP A 155 -7.36 -1.90 11.83
N VAL A 156 -6.14 -1.38 11.88
CA VAL A 156 -4.95 -2.17 12.22
C VAL A 156 -5.06 -2.69 13.66
N PHE A 157 -5.37 -1.83 14.64
CA PHE A 157 -5.35 -2.25 16.05
C PHE A 157 -6.41 -3.32 16.33
N ARG A 158 -7.64 -3.18 15.81
CA ARG A 158 -8.68 -4.20 15.94
C ARG A 158 -8.27 -5.53 15.30
N LEU A 159 -7.59 -5.50 14.16
CA LEU A 159 -7.06 -6.71 13.51
C LEU A 159 -6.01 -7.40 14.39
N LEU A 160 -5.10 -6.64 14.97
CA LEU A 160 -4.02 -7.17 15.82
C LEU A 160 -4.51 -7.77 17.13
N GLN A 161 -5.55 -7.21 17.75
CA GLN A 161 -6.18 -7.75 18.97
C GLN A 161 -6.69 -9.19 18.77
N ARG A 162 -7.03 -9.57 17.54
CA ARG A 162 -7.55 -10.90 17.20
C ARG A 162 -6.46 -11.92 16.88
N GLN A 163 -5.20 -11.52 16.84
CA GLN A 163 -4.10 -12.44 16.54
C GLN A 163 -4.07 -13.59 17.57
N GLN A 164 -4.11 -14.83 17.08
CA GLN A 164 -4.24 -16.01 17.96
C GLN A 164 -2.88 -16.60 18.36
N SER A 165 -1.85 -16.44 17.53
CA SER A 165 -0.51 -17.00 17.78
C SER A 165 0.60 -16.14 17.16
N LEU A 166 1.83 -16.30 17.66
CA LEU A 166 3.02 -15.64 17.14
C LEU A 166 3.67 -16.44 16.01
N ASN A 167 4.40 -15.76 15.12
CA ASN A 167 5.26 -16.40 14.12
C ASN A 167 6.37 -17.25 14.75
N PHE A 168 6.87 -16.82 15.91
CA PHE A 168 7.91 -17.45 16.70
C PHE A 168 7.92 -16.86 18.12
N ALA A 169 8.60 -17.52 19.06
CA ALA A 169 8.74 -17.01 20.43
C ALA A 169 9.55 -15.68 20.43
N PRO A 170 9.15 -14.67 21.23
CA PRO A 170 9.84 -13.37 21.24
C PRO A 170 11.34 -13.50 21.53
N GLY A 171 12.16 -12.76 20.78
CA GLY A 171 13.62 -12.80 20.83
C GLY A 171 14.27 -13.95 20.04
N ARG A 172 13.52 -14.94 19.55
CA ARG A 172 14.10 -16.12 18.86
C ARG A 172 14.66 -15.77 17.47
N GLU A 173 13.92 -14.99 16.70
CA GLU A 173 14.22 -14.66 15.30
C GLU A 173 14.08 -13.16 15.06
N PHE A 174 14.71 -12.69 13.98
CA PHE A 174 14.43 -11.39 13.40
C PHE A 174 13.41 -11.57 12.27
N ALA A 175 12.29 -10.86 12.33
CA ALA A 175 11.34 -10.75 11.22
C ALA A 175 10.75 -9.35 11.19
N TYR A 176 11.14 -8.58 10.17
CA TYR A 176 10.67 -7.22 9.95
C TYR A 176 9.14 -7.14 9.98
N SER A 177 8.60 -6.29 10.85
CA SER A 177 7.17 -6.20 11.08
C SER A 177 6.74 -4.75 11.30
N ASN A 178 5.85 -4.26 10.43
CA ASN A 178 5.28 -2.91 10.56
C ASN A 178 4.39 -2.79 11.79
N THR A 179 3.73 -3.89 12.16
CA THR A 179 2.92 -4.02 13.39
C THR A 179 3.65 -3.49 14.61
N GLY A 180 4.92 -3.87 14.80
CA GLY A 180 5.69 -3.41 15.96
C GLY A 180 5.75 -1.88 16.04
N TYR A 181 5.94 -1.20 14.91
CA TYR A 181 6.07 0.25 14.88
C TYR A 181 4.74 1.00 14.98
N THR A 182 3.64 0.45 14.47
CA THR A 182 2.31 1.00 14.71
C THR A 182 1.94 0.85 16.20
N LEU A 183 2.26 -0.28 16.84
CA LEU A 183 2.07 -0.43 18.28
C LEU A 183 2.97 0.52 19.10
N LEU A 184 4.22 0.79 18.67
CA LEU A 184 5.07 1.78 19.31
C LEU A 184 4.46 3.20 19.27
N ALA A 185 3.80 3.58 18.17
CA ALA A 185 3.10 4.85 18.08
C ALA A 185 1.91 4.93 19.07
N LEU A 186 1.14 3.84 19.19
CA LEU A 186 0.08 3.72 20.20
C LEU A 186 0.63 3.81 21.63
N ILE A 187 1.78 3.19 21.91
CA ILE A 187 2.44 3.28 23.22
C ILE A 187 2.86 4.73 23.51
N VAL A 188 3.44 5.44 22.54
CA VAL A 188 3.74 6.88 22.68
C VAL A 188 2.48 7.66 23.04
N LYS A 189 1.37 7.40 22.36
CA LYS A 189 0.06 8.04 22.63
C LYS A 189 -0.42 7.78 24.05
N ARG A 190 -0.41 6.52 24.49
CA ARG A 190 -0.89 6.11 25.82
C ARG A 190 0.00 6.64 26.95
N VAL A 191 1.32 6.59 26.79
CA VAL A 191 2.28 7.00 27.85
C VAL A 191 2.41 8.52 27.94
N SER A 192 2.35 9.23 26.82
CA SER A 192 2.54 10.69 26.80
C SER A 192 1.24 11.50 26.90
N GLY A 193 0.10 10.88 26.60
CA GLY A 193 -1.18 11.58 26.40
C GLY A 193 -1.28 12.35 25.07
N LYS A 194 -0.28 12.24 24.18
CA LYS A 194 -0.21 12.95 22.89
C LYS A 194 -0.06 11.97 21.75
N ALA A 195 -0.88 12.10 20.70
CA ALA A 195 -0.67 11.34 19.47
C ALA A 195 0.75 11.56 18.92
N LEU A 196 1.31 10.55 18.23
CA LEU A 196 2.68 10.61 17.72
C LEU A 196 2.96 11.87 16.88
N PRO A 197 2.05 12.37 16.00
CA PRO A 197 2.29 13.63 15.29
C PRO A 197 2.58 14.81 16.22
N ALA A 198 1.75 15.01 17.25
CA ALA A 198 1.92 16.09 18.21
C ALA A 198 3.17 15.90 19.07
N PHE A 199 3.42 14.67 19.55
CA PHE A 199 4.61 14.36 20.34
C PHE A 199 5.90 14.60 19.57
N ALA A 200 5.99 14.10 18.33
CA ALA A 200 7.18 14.24 17.50
C ALA A 200 7.41 15.71 17.08
N GLN A 201 6.34 16.46 16.79
CA GLN A 201 6.44 17.89 16.51
C GLN A 201 7.03 18.67 17.69
N GLU A 202 6.55 18.40 18.90
CA GLU A 202 6.99 19.09 20.12
C GLU A 202 8.40 18.67 20.57
N ARG A 203 8.68 17.37 20.56
CA ARG A 203 9.87 16.80 21.20
C ARG A 203 11.04 16.57 20.24
N ILE A 204 10.79 16.54 18.93
CA ILE A 204 11.80 16.21 17.92
C ILE A 204 11.88 17.32 16.86
N PHE A 205 10.84 17.48 16.05
CA PHE A 205 10.92 18.29 14.83
C PHE A 205 11.03 19.79 15.12
N GLY A 206 10.21 20.31 16.04
CA GLY A 206 10.26 21.71 16.47
C GLY A 206 11.63 22.11 17.02
N PRO A 207 12.17 21.41 18.04
CA PRO A 207 13.50 21.68 18.58
C PRO A 207 14.63 21.57 17.55
N LEU A 208 14.53 20.65 16.58
CA LEU A 208 15.52 20.54 15.50
C LEU A 208 15.35 21.58 14.39
N GLY A 209 14.19 22.23 14.31
CA GLY A 209 13.85 23.18 13.25
C GLY A 209 13.41 22.51 11.95
N MET A 210 12.97 21.25 12.00
CA MET A 210 12.48 20.48 10.85
C MET A 210 11.04 20.92 10.49
N LYS A 211 10.92 22.10 9.88
CA LYS A 211 9.63 22.80 9.68
C LYS A 211 8.70 22.15 8.67
N HIS A 212 9.20 21.25 7.84
CA HIS A 212 8.46 20.55 6.79
C HIS A 212 8.28 19.07 7.11
N THR A 213 8.62 18.66 8.33
CA THR A 213 8.56 17.26 8.77
C THR A 213 7.40 17.04 9.71
N HIS A 214 6.54 16.08 9.40
CA HIS A 214 5.36 15.78 10.20
C HIS A 214 4.82 14.36 9.92
N PHE A 215 4.24 13.75 10.95
CA PHE A 215 3.48 12.50 10.81
C PHE A 215 2.01 12.79 10.48
N HIS A 216 1.41 11.95 9.64
CA HIS A 216 0.02 12.05 9.21
C HIS A 216 -0.77 10.82 9.64
N ASP A 217 -1.69 11.00 10.57
CA ASP A 217 -2.67 9.99 11.00
C ASP A 217 -4.03 10.17 10.32
N ASN A 218 -4.13 11.11 9.37
CA ASN A 218 -5.30 11.33 8.53
C ASN A 218 -4.87 11.59 7.08
N TYR A 219 -5.26 10.69 6.17
CA TYR A 219 -4.93 10.74 4.75
C TYR A 219 -5.41 12.01 4.04
N GLY A 220 -6.46 12.66 4.56
CA GLY A 220 -7.03 13.91 4.05
C GLY A 220 -6.25 15.16 4.44
N THR A 221 -5.19 15.05 5.25
CA THR A 221 -4.39 16.19 5.70
C THR A 221 -3.71 16.87 4.50
N LEU A 222 -3.91 18.19 4.40
CA LEU A 222 -3.30 18.99 3.32
C LEU A 222 -1.80 19.17 3.58
N VAL A 223 -0.98 18.81 2.58
CA VAL A 223 0.48 19.00 2.61
C VAL A 223 0.90 19.97 1.53
N LYS A 224 1.38 21.14 1.95
CA LYS A 224 1.93 22.14 1.04
C LYS A 224 3.23 21.62 0.40
N GLY A 225 3.33 21.69 -0.92
CA GLY A 225 4.53 21.29 -1.65
C GLY A 225 4.77 19.78 -1.68
N ARG A 226 3.72 18.97 -1.53
CA ARG A 226 3.79 17.50 -1.59
C ARG A 226 4.03 16.98 -3.01
N ALA A 227 4.92 16.02 -3.16
CA ALA A 227 5.00 15.19 -4.36
C ALA A 227 3.90 14.11 -4.37
N MET A 228 3.28 13.87 -5.52
CA MET A 228 2.32 12.78 -5.77
C MET A 228 3.05 11.51 -6.18
N SER A 229 2.49 10.34 -5.87
CA SER A 229 3.14 9.03 -6.06
C SER A 229 2.79 8.39 -7.40
N TYR A 230 3.80 7.90 -8.13
CA TYR A 230 3.61 7.32 -9.45
C TYR A 230 4.34 5.98 -9.65
N ASP A 231 3.76 5.10 -10.46
CA ASP A 231 4.41 3.88 -10.98
C ASP A 231 4.46 3.91 -12.52
N PRO A 232 5.47 3.28 -13.13
CA PRO A 232 5.56 3.19 -14.58
C PRO A 232 4.47 2.28 -15.17
N LEU A 233 3.94 2.66 -16.33
CA LEU A 233 3.03 1.84 -17.11
C LEU A 233 3.80 0.91 -18.08
N PRO A 234 3.31 -0.31 -18.37
CA PRO A 234 3.98 -1.23 -19.30
C PRO A 234 4.21 -0.67 -20.71
N ALA A 235 3.30 0.19 -21.19
CA ALA A 235 3.37 0.83 -22.50
C ALA A 235 4.20 2.13 -22.52
N GLY A 236 4.86 2.46 -21.40
CA GLY A 236 5.52 3.76 -21.19
C GLY A 236 4.60 4.78 -20.52
N GLY A 237 5.20 5.80 -19.91
CA GLY A 237 4.51 6.78 -19.08
C GLY A 237 4.33 6.31 -17.64
N TYR A 238 3.56 7.08 -16.86
CA TYR A 238 3.36 6.87 -15.43
C TYR A 238 1.88 6.98 -15.07
N GLN A 239 1.46 6.23 -14.05
CA GLN A 239 0.14 6.31 -13.44
C GLN A 239 0.24 6.73 -11.98
N TYR A 240 -0.73 7.51 -11.51
CA TYR A 240 -0.86 7.85 -10.10
C TYR A 240 -1.21 6.60 -9.27
N ILE A 241 -0.49 6.38 -8.17
CA ILE A 241 -0.78 5.35 -7.19
C ILE A 241 -1.19 6.01 -5.88
N ALA A 242 -2.43 5.76 -5.47
CA ALA A 242 -3.00 6.30 -4.26
C ALA A 242 -2.32 5.72 -3.01
N LEU A 243 -2.14 6.56 -2.00
CA LEU A 243 -1.70 6.18 -0.68
C LEU A 243 -2.62 6.83 0.37
N SER A 244 -3.54 6.03 0.91
CA SER A 244 -4.65 6.52 1.73
C SER A 244 -4.49 6.17 3.22
N TYR A 245 -3.25 5.99 3.68
CA TYR A 245 -2.99 5.58 5.06
C TYR A 245 -3.32 6.69 6.07
N SER A 246 -4.00 6.28 7.13
CA SER A 246 -4.37 7.09 8.30
C SER A 246 -3.86 6.43 9.59
N ASN A 247 -2.63 5.95 9.52
CA ASN A 247 -1.91 5.38 10.64
C ASN A 247 -0.43 5.80 10.58
N VAL A 248 0.22 5.83 11.74
CA VAL A 248 1.57 6.34 11.92
C VAL A 248 2.47 5.31 12.59
N GLY A 249 3.74 5.66 12.79
CA GLY A 249 4.72 4.79 13.45
C GLY A 249 5.55 3.99 12.46
N ALA A 250 4.90 3.12 11.71
CA ALA A 250 5.56 2.32 10.68
C ALA A 250 5.73 3.05 9.34
N THR A 251 4.93 4.11 9.13
CA THR A 251 4.79 4.85 7.88
C THR A 251 4.26 6.28 8.17
N SER A 252 3.81 6.99 7.12
CA SER A 252 3.11 8.29 7.13
C SER A 252 3.91 9.44 7.72
N LEU A 253 5.24 9.37 7.63
CA LEU A 253 6.09 10.54 7.83
C LEU A 253 6.30 11.25 6.50
N PHE A 254 6.08 12.56 6.50
CA PHE A 254 6.38 13.45 5.40
C PHE A 254 7.57 14.32 5.78
N THR A 255 8.52 14.53 4.86
CA THR A 255 9.72 15.34 5.11
C THR A 255 10.36 15.83 3.81
N THR A 256 11.44 16.60 3.92
CA THR A 256 12.27 17.10 2.81
C THR A 256 13.72 16.65 3.01
N VAL A 257 14.52 16.67 1.95
CA VAL A 257 15.96 16.39 2.08
C VAL A 257 16.69 17.44 2.93
N GLU A 258 16.16 18.66 3.02
CA GLU A 258 16.72 19.73 3.86
C GLU A 258 16.47 19.50 5.35
N ASP A 259 15.25 19.06 5.71
CA ASP A 259 14.94 18.71 7.08
C ASP A 259 15.73 17.45 7.52
N LEU A 260 15.94 16.49 6.63
CA LEU A 260 16.78 15.31 6.91
C LEU A 260 18.25 15.69 7.20
N ALA A 261 18.75 16.81 6.66
CA ALA A 261 20.08 17.31 7.04
C ALA A 261 20.13 17.81 8.49
N LEU A 262 19.03 18.36 9.00
CA LEU A 262 18.91 18.76 10.42
C LEU A 262 18.84 17.53 11.33
N TRP A 263 18.12 16.49 10.88
CA TRP A 263 18.08 15.19 11.56
C TRP A 263 19.45 14.52 11.62
N ASP A 264 20.18 14.47 10.49
CA ASP A 264 21.54 13.97 10.42
C ASP A 264 22.47 14.71 11.40
N ARG A 265 22.41 16.04 11.39
CA ARG A 265 23.20 16.89 12.30
C ARG A 265 22.95 16.57 13.77
N ASN A 266 21.72 16.20 14.15
CA ASN A 266 21.40 15.86 15.54
C ASN A 266 22.29 14.74 16.09
N PHE A 267 22.68 13.77 15.27
CA PHE A 267 23.52 12.66 15.71
C PHE A 267 24.96 13.05 16.04
N TYR A 268 25.40 14.24 15.65
CA TYR A 268 26.71 14.77 16.02
C TYR A 268 26.60 15.76 17.18
N ASP A 269 25.58 16.62 17.14
CA ASP A 269 25.45 17.74 18.08
C ASP A 269 24.74 17.32 19.39
N GLY A 270 23.90 16.28 19.35
CA GLY A 270 23.12 15.86 20.53
C GLY A 270 22.02 16.83 20.93
N LYS A 271 21.56 17.69 20.01
CA LYS A 271 20.60 18.77 20.32
C LYS A 271 19.31 18.25 20.96
N VAL A 272 18.78 17.14 20.45
CA VAL A 272 17.64 16.43 21.05
C VAL A 272 18.13 15.06 21.52
N GLY A 273 17.80 14.71 22.76
CA GLY A 273 18.12 13.44 23.41
C GLY A 273 19.53 13.33 24.00
N GLY A 274 20.48 14.17 23.56
CA GLY A 274 21.88 14.11 24.01
C GLY A 274 22.65 12.90 23.48
N LYS A 275 23.96 12.87 23.72
CA LYS A 275 24.86 11.83 23.17
C LYS A 275 24.54 10.42 23.64
N ALA A 276 24.08 10.25 24.89
CA ALA A 276 23.75 8.94 25.45
C ALA A 276 22.57 8.29 24.70
N LEU A 277 21.46 9.02 24.55
CA LEU A 277 20.30 8.50 23.81
C LEU A 277 20.65 8.22 22.34
N LEU A 278 21.48 9.06 21.71
CA LEU A 278 21.92 8.86 20.33
C LEU A 278 22.80 7.61 20.15
N ALA A 279 23.58 7.26 21.16
CA ALA A 279 24.29 5.98 21.19
C ALA A 279 23.30 4.81 21.36
N ASP A 280 22.32 4.95 22.24
CA ASP A 280 21.32 3.91 22.52
C ASP A 280 20.45 3.59 21.30
N VAL A 281 19.96 4.59 20.56
CA VAL A 281 19.12 4.36 19.36
C VAL A 281 19.90 3.69 18.21
N GLN A 282 21.24 3.71 18.26
CA GLN A 282 22.11 3.04 17.29
C GLN A 282 22.63 1.69 17.79
N LYS A 283 22.30 1.30 19.04
CA LYS A 283 22.66 -0.01 19.58
C LYS A 283 21.83 -1.09 18.90
N VAL A 284 22.48 -2.08 18.33
CA VAL A 284 21.80 -3.20 17.67
C VAL A 284 21.10 -4.10 18.70
N GLY A 285 19.96 -4.65 18.31
CA GLY A 285 19.29 -5.68 19.08
C GLY A 285 20.11 -6.98 19.13
N THR A 286 19.77 -7.85 20.06
CA THR A 286 20.41 -9.18 20.21
C THR A 286 19.31 -10.22 20.35
N LEU A 287 19.44 -11.33 19.62
CA LEU A 287 18.51 -12.46 19.76
C LEU A 287 18.74 -13.16 21.11
N ALA A 288 17.74 -13.91 21.58
CA ALA A 288 17.81 -14.65 22.84
C ALA A 288 19.02 -15.59 22.94
N GLY A 289 19.52 -16.11 21.80
CA GLY A 289 20.74 -16.92 21.72
C GLY A 289 22.05 -16.13 21.69
N GLY A 290 22.05 -14.82 21.96
CA GLY A 290 23.24 -13.98 22.01
C GLY A 290 23.77 -13.46 20.67
N ARG A 291 23.16 -13.86 19.54
CA ARG A 291 23.55 -13.38 18.21
C ARG A 291 23.12 -11.91 18.02
N PRO A 292 24.05 -10.98 17.73
CA PRO A 292 23.71 -9.59 17.45
C PRO A 292 22.97 -9.46 16.11
N LEU A 293 22.07 -8.48 16.03
CA LEU A 293 21.41 -8.08 14.80
C LEU A 293 22.24 -7.06 14.04
N ARG A 294 21.81 -6.78 12.80
CA ARG A 294 22.26 -5.61 12.02
C ARG A 294 21.20 -4.52 12.00
N TYR A 295 20.33 -4.51 13.02
CA TYR A 295 19.20 -3.60 13.16
C TYR A 295 19.14 -3.03 14.58
N ALA A 296 18.96 -1.72 14.67
CA ALA A 296 18.87 -0.93 15.90
C ALA A 296 17.48 -0.26 15.99
N ALA A 297 17.37 0.95 16.54
CA ALA A 297 16.09 1.62 16.74
C ALA A 297 15.57 2.27 15.44
N GLY A 298 15.08 1.45 14.51
CA GLY A 298 14.59 1.88 13.20
C GLY A 298 15.72 2.19 12.22
N LEU A 299 16.88 1.55 12.41
CA LEU A 299 18.11 1.80 11.65
C LEU A 299 18.80 0.47 11.34
N ASP A 300 19.18 0.27 10.08
CA ASP A 300 20.12 -0.75 9.65
C ASP A 300 21.56 -0.29 9.96
N ILE A 301 22.34 -1.17 10.58
CA ILE A 301 23.75 -0.96 10.91
C ILE A 301 24.58 -1.90 10.04
N ASP A 302 25.31 -1.33 9.09
CA ASP A 302 26.00 -2.09 8.05
C ASP A 302 27.38 -1.48 7.71
N LYS A 303 28.01 -1.98 6.64
CA LYS A 303 29.22 -1.47 6.02
C LYS A 303 29.01 -1.32 4.51
N TYR A 304 29.53 -0.24 3.95
CA TYR A 304 29.66 -0.05 2.51
C TYR A 304 31.14 0.13 2.15
N ARG A 305 31.68 -0.82 1.38
CA ARG A 305 33.10 -0.86 0.96
C ARG A 305 34.07 -0.58 2.13
N GLY A 306 33.82 -1.22 3.27
CA GLY A 306 34.66 -1.13 4.47
C GLY A 306 34.30 0.00 5.44
N LEU A 307 33.53 1.01 5.01
CA LEU A 307 33.09 2.10 5.88
C LEU A 307 31.79 1.73 6.59
N ASN A 308 31.65 2.12 7.86
CA ASN A 308 30.42 1.89 8.62
C ASN A 308 29.29 2.77 8.06
N VAL A 309 28.10 2.19 7.90
CA VAL A 309 26.91 2.92 7.47
C VAL A 309 25.74 2.68 8.42
N VAL A 310 24.99 3.74 8.66
CA VAL A 310 23.73 3.73 9.41
C VAL A 310 22.65 4.27 8.49
N GLN A 311 21.61 3.48 8.25
CA GLN A 311 20.63 3.80 7.22
C GLN A 311 19.24 3.28 7.53
N HIS A 312 18.25 3.77 6.79
CA HIS A 312 16.99 3.06 6.63
C HIS A 312 16.39 3.47 5.27
N ALA A 313 15.79 2.51 4.58
CA ALA A 313 15.07 2.76 3.33
C ALA A 313 13.56 2.77 3.56
N GLY A 314 12.81 3.34 2.63
CA GLY A 314 11.36 3.36 2.67
C GLY A 314 10.76 3.25 1.28
N GLY A 315 9.68 2.47 1.17
CA GLY A 315 8.81 2.48 0.01
C GLY A 315 7.37 2.18 0.41
N ASP A 316 6.44 2.96 -0.14
CA ASP A 316 4.99 2.77 -0.10
C ASP A 316 4.44 3.37 -1.39
N ALA A 317 3.48 2.70 -2.04
CA ALA A 317 2.99 3.09 -3.36
C ALA A 317 4.18 3.38 -4.32
N GLY A 318 4.15 4.50 -5.04
CA GLY A 318 5.23 4.98 -5.90
C GLY A 318 6.36 5.73 -5.17
N TYR A 319 6.28 5.96 -3.85
CA TYR A 319 7.34 6.66 -3.13
C TYR A 319 8.54 5.75 -2.86
N ARG A 320 9.75 6.31 -2.96
CA ARG A 320 11.01 5.65 -2.62
C ARG A 320 11.89 6.61 -1.85
N SER A 321 12.50 6.16 -0.76
CA SER A 321 13.30 7.04 0.10
C SER A 321 14.47 6.28 0.75
N GLN A 322 15.58 6.98 0.94
CA GLN A 322 16.71 6.49 1.71
C GLN A 322 17.49 7.65 2.34
N LEU A 323 17.88 7.48 3.60
CA LEU A 323 18.95 8.24 4.23
C LEU A 323 20.05 7.25 4.61
N VAL A 324 21.26 7.50 4.12
CA VAL A 324 22.46 6.75 4.50
C VAL A 324 23.44 7.72 5.13
N ARG A 325 23.94 7.37 6.31
CA ARG A 325 24.96 8.11 7.04
C ARG A 325 26.21 7.25 7.15
N PHE A 326 27.35 7.87 6.94
CA PHE A 326 28.70 7.35 7.13
C PHE A 326 29.28 8.07 8.35
N PRO A 327 29.01 7.57 9.58
CA PRO A 327 29.20 8.38 10.79
C PRO A 327 30.65 8.78 11.01
N ASP A 328 31.58 7.88 10.71
CA ASP A 328 33.03 8.09 10.85
C ASP A 328 33.55 9.16 9.89
N GLN A 329 32.84 9.39 8.77
CA GLN A 329 33.17 10.39 7.75
C GLN A 329 32.34 11.67 7.89
N ARG A 330 31.39 11.71 8.84
CA ARG A 330 30.38 12.77 8.99
C ARG A 330 29.72 13.11 7.65
N PHE A 331 29.45 12.09 6.85
CA PHE A 331 28.94 12.20 5.49
C PHE A 331 27.63 11.47 5.36
N SER A 332 26.64 12.08 4.70
CA SER A 332 25.32 11.47 4.52
C SER A 332 24.73 11.81 3.16
N VAL A 333 23.90 10.89 2.64
CA VAL A 333 23.15 11.08 1.40
C VAL A 333 21.67 10.83 1.69
N ALA A 334 20.83 11.80 1.33
CA ALA A 334 19.38 11.70 1.40
C ALA A 334 18.80 11.70 -0.01
N VAL A 335 17.94 10.72 -0.32
CA VAL A 335 17.21 10.61 -1.59
C VAL A 335 15.75 10.38 -1.29
N LEU A 336 14.88 11.26 -1.78
CA LEU A 336 13.42 11.15 -1.68
C LEU A 336 12.84 11.20 -3.09
N ALA A 337 12.07 10.20 -3.50
CA ALA A 337 11.58 10.04 -4.85
C ALA A 337 10.09 9.67 -4.88
N ASN A 338 9.41 10.07 -5.94
CA ASN A 338 7.99 9.81 -6.17
C ASN A 338 7.72 8.92 -7.41
N ALA A 339 8.73 8.13 -7.79
CA ALA A 339 8.64 7.13 -8.84
C ALA A 339 8.96 5.73 -8.28
N GLY A 340 8.04 4.77 -8.41
CA GLY A 340 8.21 3.46 -7.78
C GLY A 340 9.31 2.60 -8.42
N ASP A 341 9.78 2.98 -9.60
CA ASP A 341 10.94 2.40 -10.28
C ASP A 341 12.26 3.16 -10.00
N PHE A 342 12.26 4.15 -9.10
CA PHE A 342 13.47 4.88 -8.73
C PHE A 342 14.48 4.00 -7.97
N ASP A 343 15.69 3.89 -8.48
CA ASP A 343 16.77 3.08 -7.91
C ASP A 343 17.62 3.91 -6.93
N PHE A 344 17.05 4.17 -5.76
CA PHE A 344 17.68 5.00 -4.73
C PHE A 344 18.99 4.37 -4.19
N THR A 345 19.04 3.04 -4.05
CA THR A 345 20.23 2.34 -3.57
C THR A 345 21.43 2.54 -4.49
N ALA A 346 21.22 2.41 -5.81
CA ALA A 346 22.29 2.65 -6.76
C ALA A 346 22.78 4.11 -6.69
N LEU A 347 21.85 5.06 -6.63
CA LEU A 347 22.19 6.47 -6.56
C LEU A 347 23.01 6.81 -5.30
N VAL A 348 22.57 6.38 -4.12
CA VAL A 348 23.29 6.67 -2.87
C VAL A 348 24.70 6.08 -2.89
N ASN A 349 24.84 4.83 -3.35
CA ASN A 349 26.15 4.18 -3.47
C ASN A 349 27.07 4.88 -4.47
N GLN A 350 26.54 5.33 -5.61
CA GLN A 350 27.31 6.09 -6.60
C GLN A 350 27.73 7.46 -6.08
N VAL A 351 26.85 8.16 -5.35
CA VAL A 351 27.18 9.43 -4.69
C VAL A 351 28.27 9.22 -3.63
N ALA A 352 28.18 8.16 -2.82
CA ALA A 352 29.23 7.81 -1.85
C ALA A 352 30.55 7.46 -2.57
N ASP A 353 30.51 6.71 -3.67
CA ASP A 353 31.69 6.41 -4.50
C ASP A 353 32.38 7.68 -5.01
N ILE A 354 31.62 8.72 -5.35
CA ILE A 354 32.15 10.01 -5.82
C ILE A 354 32.79 10.80 -4.66
N TYR A 355 32.07 10.98 -3.56
CA TYR A 355 32.50 11.86 -2.47
C TYR A 355 33.52 11.22 -1.52
N LEU A 356 33.45 9.90 -1.31
CA LEU A 356 34.31 9.15 -0.39
C LEU A 356 35.35 8.28 -1.12
N ALA A 357 35.61 8.56 -2.41
CA ALA A 357 36.49 7.76 -3.27
C ALA A 357 37.85 7.38 -2.63
N LYS A 358 38.46 8.32 -1.88
CA LYS A 358 39.77 8.16 -1.23
C LYS A 358 39.75 7.32 0.05
N GLN A 359 38.57 7.08 0.60
CA GLN A 359 38.37 6.45 1.91
C GLN A 359 37.74 5.05 1.79
N LEU A 360 36.97 4.83 0.73
CA LEU A 360 36.34 3.54 0.46
C LEU A 360 37.41 2.49 0.15
N GLY A 361 37.26 1.31 0.76
CA GLY A 361 38.06 0.14 0.41
C GLY A 361 37.88 -0.25 -1.06
N PRO A 362 38.73 -1.17 -1.58
CA PRO A 362 38.64 -1.58 -2.97
C PRO A 362 37.21 -2.02 -3.29
N LYS A 363 36.71 -1.64 -4.47
CA LYS A 363 35.53 -2.31 -5.01
C LYS A 363 35.89 -3.79 -5.02
N PRO A 364 35.19 -4.66 -4.29
CA PRO A 364 35.69 -6.00 -4.09
C PRO A 364 35.96 -6.64 -5.45
N ALA A 365 37.16 -7.20 -5.64
CA ALA A 365 37.50 -7.91 -6.87
C ALA A 365 36.56 -9.13 -6.94
N GLY A 366 35.54 -9.06 -7.82
CA GLY A 366 34.43 -10.03 -7.86
C GLY A 366 33.17 -9.65 -7.08
N ALA A 367 33.17 -8.57 -6.29
CA ALA A 367 31.95 -7.83 -5.90
C ALA A 367 31.97 -6.43 -6.51
N THR A 368 32.29 -6.44 -7.78
CA THR A 368 31.20 -6.20 -8.70
C THR A 368 30.97 -7.54 -9.47
N PRO A 369 29.78 -8.13 -9.63
CA PRO A 369 29.18 -7.76 -10.88
C PRO A 369 28.99 -6.26 -10.73
N ALA A 370 29.22 -5.45 -11.75
CA ALA A 370 28.58 -4.16 -11.70
C ALA A 370 27.12 -4.42 -11.18
N LYS A 371 26.37 -3.43 -10.71
CA LYS A 371 25.08 -3.45 -11.40
C LYS A 371 25.51 -3.40 -12.86
N GLN A 372 25.65 -4.56 -13.52
CA GLN A 372 25.64 -4.66 -14.97
C GLN A 372 24.44 -3.78 -15.21
N PRO A 373 24.67 -2.53 -15.66
CA PRO A 373 23.71 -1.46 -15.50
C PRO A 373 22.38 -2.06 -15.89
N ALA A 374 21.43 -2.22 -14.95
CA ALA A 374 20.40 -3.29 -14.99
C ALA A 374 20.22 -3.77 -16.42
N PRO A 375 20.80 -4.94 -16.80
CA PRO A 375 21.36 -5.10 -18.14
C PRO A 375 20.37 -4.59 -19.16
N ALA A 376 20.83 -3.71 -20.07
CA ALA A 376 19.94 -2.98 -20.97
C ALA A 376 18.86 -3.91 -21.49
N GLU A 377 17.60 -3.54 -21.26
CA GLU A 377 16.50 -4.43 -21.58
C GLU A 377 16.53 -4.73 -23.08
N VAL A 378 16.69 -5.99 -23.42
CA VAL A 378 16.75 -6.43 -24.82
C VAL A 378 15.34 -6.81 -25.23
N ALA A 379 14.93 -6.34 -26.42
CA ALA A 379 13.69 -6.79 -27.01
C ALA A 379 13.75 -8.31 -27.25
N ILE A 380 12.89 -9.06 -26.57
CA ILE A 380 12.69 -10.48 -26.80
C ILE A 380 11.35 -10.68 -27.51
N ASP A 381 11.33 -11.53 -28.52
CA ASP A 381 10.10 -11.96 -29.16
C ASP A 381 9.19 -12.60 -28.08
N PRO A 382 7.97 -12.07 -27.84
CA PRO A 382 7.05 -12.64 -26.88
C PRO A 382 6.79 -14.12 -27.09
N ALA A 383 6.85 -14.65 -28.32
CA ALA A 383 6.69 -16.09 -28.60
C ALA A 383 7.80 -16.94 -27.96
N LYS A 384 9.02 -16.42 -27.84
CA LYS A 384 10.15 -17.13 -27.19
C LYS A 384 9.97 -17.24 -25.67
N LEU A 385 9.16 -16.37 -25.06
CA LEU A 385 8.93 -16.39 -23.61
C LEU A 385 8.22 -17.66 -23.14
N ASP A 386 7.46 -18.32 -24.01
CA ASP A 386 6.67 -19.50 -23.67
C ASP A 386 7.57 -20.66 -23.20
N ALA A 387 8.83 -20.72 -23.66
CA ALA A 387 9.82 -21.70 -23.21
C ALA A 387 10.27 -21.51 -21.74
N PHE A 388 10.10 -20.31 -21.18
CA PHE A 388 10.51 -19.96 -19.81
C PHE A 388 9.35 -20.04 -18.82
N VAL A 389 8.10 -19.97 -19.30
CA VAL A 389 6.90 -20.05 -18.46
C VAL A 389 6.89 -21.39 -17.71
N GLY A 390 6.75 -21.35 -16.38
CA GLY A 390 6.80 -22.55 -15.54
C GLY A 390 7.19 -22.30 -14.09
N ALA A 391 7.19 -23.36 -13.30
CA ALA A 391 7.60 -23.35 -11.89
C ALA A 391 9.01 -23.93 -11.73
N PHE A 392 9.85 -23.26 -10.96
CA PHE A 392 11.25 -23.64 -10.74
C PHE A 392 11.54 -23.69 -9.23
N ALA A 393 11.87 -24.87 -8.71
CA ALA A 393 12.15 -25.08 -7.30
C ALA A 393 13.61 -24.79 -6.98
N LEU A 394 13.86 -23.84 -6.08
CA LEU A 394 15.17 -23.56 -5.48
C LEU A 394 15.44 -24.42 -4.22
N ALA A 395 14.37 -24.82 -3.56
CA ALA A 395 14.34 -25.73 -2.43
C ALA A 395 12.99 -26.48 -2.44
N PRO A 396 12.84 -27.61 -1.72
CA PRO A 396 11.61 -28.41 -1.74
C PRO A 396 10.30 -27.64 -1.48
N GLN A 397 10.36 -26.47 -0.86
CA GLN A 397 9.21 -25.64 -0.50
C GLN A 397 9.36 -24.17 -0.92
N PHE A 398 10.32 -23.85 -1.80
CA PHE A 398 10.51 -22.50 -2.32
C PHE A 398 10.59 -22.55 -3.84
N VAL A 399 9.54 -22.05 -4.49
CA VAL A 399 9.36 -22.10 -5.94
C VAL A 399 9.29 -20.69 -6.49
N ILE A 400 9.94 -20.46 -7.63
CA ILE A 400 9.73 -19.27 -8.45
C ILE A 400 8.86 -19.68 -9.62
N THR A 401 7.72 -19.01 -9.75
CA THR A 401 6.84 -19.14 -10.90
C THR A 401 7.15 -18.04 -11.89
N PHE A 402 7.35 -18.41 -13.14
CA PHE A 402 7.43 -17.50 -14.26
C PHE A 402 6.14 -17.55 -15.08
N THR A 403 5.49 -16.40 -15.25
CA THR A 403 4.30 -16.24 -16.10
C THR A 403 4.58 -15.24 -17.22
N LYS A 404 3.83 -15.35 -18.31
CA LYS A 404 3.84 -14.36 -19.40
C LYS A 404 2.57 -13.52 -19.29
N GLU A 405 2.72 -12.22 -19.09
CA GLU A 405 1.62 -11.27 -18.94
C GLU A 405 1.92 -10.05 -19.82
N ASN A 406 0.98 -9.65 -20.67
CA ASN A 406 1.13 -8.52 -21.60
C ASN A 406 2.44 -8.57 -22.43
N GLY A 407 2.86 -9.77 -22.85
CA GLY A 407 4.08 -9.97 -23.62
C GLY A 407 5.39 -9.86 -22.82
N GLN A 408 5.32 -9.81 -21.49
CA GLN A 408 6.46 -9.70 -20.59
C GLN A 408 6.55 -10.91 -19.66
N LEU A 409 7.77 -11.27 -19.26
CA LEU A 409 7.99 -12.34 -18.28
C LEU A 409 7.90 -11.77 -16.86
N MET A 410 7.06 -12.37 -16.03
CA MET A 410 6.89 -12.04 -14.62
C MET A 410 7.55 -13.12 -13.78
N ALA A 411 8.11 -12.77 -12.62
CA ALA A 411 8.55 -13.72 -11.60
C ALA A 411 7.73 -13.54 -10.32
N GLN A 412 7.43 -14.67 -9.69
CA GLN A 412 6.83 -14.70 -8.37
C GLN A 412 7.46 -15.80 -7.54
N ALA A 413 8.19 -15.40 -6.51
CA ALA A 413 8.65 -16.33 -5.48
C ALA A 413 7.49 -16.64 -4.51
N THR A 414 7.47 -17.85 -3.97
CA THR A 414 6.52 -18.30 -2.94
C THR A 414 6.33 -17.23 -1.84
N GLY A 415 5.09 -16.77 -1.66
CA GLY A 415 4.73 -15.80 -0.61
C GLY A 415 5.19 -14.35 -0.85
N GLN A 416 5.68 -14.03 -2.06
CA GLN A 416 6.08 -12.68 -2.46
C GLN A 416 5.17 -12.12 -3.56
N PRO A 417 5.08 -10.78 -3.68
CA PRO A 417 4.41 -10.16 -4.82
C PRO A 417 5.01 -10.64 -6.14
N LYS A 418 4.20 -10.60 -7.19
CA LYS A 418 4.65 -10.84 -8.56
C LYS A 418 5.32 -9.58 -9.08
N TYR A 419 6.45 -9.73 -9.75
CA TYR A 419 7.21 -8.63 -10.31
C TYR A 419 7.55 -8.87 -11.78
N ARG A 420 7.54 -7.80 -12.57
CA ARG A 420 8.04 -7.81 -13.94
C ARG A 420 9.55 -8.06 -13.97
N LEU A 421 9.99 -8.91 -14.89
CA LEU A 421 11.41 -9.10 -15.19
C LEU A 421 11.78 -8.33 -16.46
N ALA A 422 12.92 -7.64 -16.42
CA ALA A 422 13.56 -7.11 -17.62
C ALA A 422 14.32 -8.23 -18.33
N ALA A 423 14.11 -8.41 -19.64
CA ALA A 423 14.91 -9.33 -20.43
C ALA A 423 16.32 -8.76 -20.65
N THR A 424 17.35 -9.53 -20.33
CA THR A 424 18.77 -9.09 -20.32
C THR A 424 19.65 -9.88 -21.29
N GLY A 425 19.00 -10.69 -22.14
CA GLY A 425 19.58 -11.65 -23.06
C GLY A 425 18.53 -12.72 -23.38
N GLU A 426 18.82 -13.60 -24.34
CA GLU A 426 17.83 -14.58 -24.82
C GLU A 426 17.30 -15.54 -23.73
N ARG A 427 18.08 -15.79 -22.68
CA ARG A 427 17.75 -16.71 -21.58
C ARG A 427 17.93 -16.08 -20.19
N ALA A 428 18.19 -14.78 -20.12
CA ALA A 428 18.59 -14.12 -18.87
C ALA A 428 17.62 -13.00 -18.54
N PHE A 429 17.09 -13.01 -17.32
CA PHE A 429 16.05 -12.08 -16.89
C PHE A 429 16.41 -11.45 -15.54
N PHE A 430 16.11 -10.18 -15.36
CA PHE A 430 16.53 -9.40 -14.21
C PHE A 430 15.34 -8.78 -13.47
N LEU A 431 15.32 -8.99 -12.15
CA LEU A 431 14.37 -8.40 -11.21
C LEU A 431 15.05 -7.24 -10.47
N LYS A 432 14.68 -6.01 -10.86
CA LYS A 432 15.25 -4.78 -10.29
C LYS A 432 14.97 -4.62 -8.79
N ALA A 433 13.76 -4.97 -8.36
CA ALA A 433 13.30 -4.78 -6.98
C ALA A 433 14.12 -5.57 -5.95
N ALA A 434 14.70 -6.71 -6.36
CA ALA A 434 15.42 -7.61 -5.47
C ALA A 434 16.90 -7.79 -5.85
N ASP A 435 17.38 -7.00 -6.82
CA ASP A 435 18.70 -7.12 -7.45
C ASP A 435 19.06 -8.58 -7.76
N ALA A 436 18.13 -9.25 -8.45
CA ALA A 436 18.17 -10.69 -8.69
C ALA A 436 18.17 -10.97 -10.19
N ARG A 437 19.00 -11.91 -10.64
CA ARG A 437 19.05 -12.35 -12.03
C ARG A 437 18.74 -13.84 -12.12
N PHE A 438 17.76 -14.21 -12.93
CA PHE A 438 17.52 -15.61 -13.26
C PHE A 438 18.07 -15.90 -14.65
N ILE A 439 18.91 -16.93 -14.77
CA ILE A 439 19.46 -17.40 -16.04
C ILE A 439 18.91 -18.80 -16.30
N PHE A 440 18.10 -18.93 -17.33
CA PHE A 440 17.53 -20.20 -17.79
C PHE A 440 18.60 -21.00 -18.56
N ASP A 441 18.65 -22.31 -18.35
CA ASP A 441 19.48 -23.20 -19.16
C ASP A 441 18.96 -23.28 -20.59
N ALA A 442 19.77 -23.83 -21.51
CA ALA A 442 19.36 -23.99 -22.89
C ALA A 442 18.15 -24.96 -22.97
N PRO A 443 17.09 -24.60 -23.71
CA PRO A 443 16.00 -25.53 -23.97
C PRO A 443 16.51 -26.77 -24.70
N ALA A 444 15.96 -27.94 -24.39
CA ALA A 444 16.20 -29.14 -25.20
C ALA A 444 15.68 -28.93 -26.63
N ALA A 445 16.17 -29.67 -27.63
CA ALA A 445 15.78 -29.49 -29.03
C ALA A 445 14.24 -29.51 -29.19
N GLY A 446 13.64 -28.34 -29.44
CA GLY A 446 12.20 -28.14 -29.60
C GLY A 446 11.35 -27.97 -28.32
N GLY A 447 11.93 -27.81 -27.12
CA GLY A 447 11.17 -27.93 -25.87
C GLY A 447 11.54 -26.98 -24.72
N VAL A 448 10.58 -26.82 -23.83
CA VAL A 448 10.57 -26.01 -22.58
C VAL A 448 11.85 -26.13 -21.75
N VAL A 449 12.26 -25.06 -21.05
CA VAL A 449 13.52 -25.05 -20.27
C VAL A 449 13.41 -25.89 -18.98
N ALA A 450 14.28 -26.88 -18.79
CA ALA A 450 14.24 -27.79 -17.64
C ALA A 450 14.87 -27.25 -16.33
N SER A 451 15.71 -26.21 -16.39
CA SER A 451 16.40 -25.68 -15.21
C SER A 451 16.95 -24.28 -15.45
N GLY A 452 17.42 -23.64 -14.37
CA GLY A 452 18.14 -22.39 -14.43
C GLY A 452 18.83 -22.09 -13.11
N VAL A 453 19.42 -20.91 -13.01
CA VAL A 453 20.15 -20.47 -11.82
C VAL A 453 19.68 -19.08 -11.44
N LEU A 454 19.26 -18.92 -10.18
CA LEU A 454 19.02 -17.62 -9.56
C LEU A 454 20.32 -17.08 -8.98
N HIS A 455 20.76 -15.93 -9.47
CA HIS A 455 21.85 -15.15 -8.91
C HIS A 455 21.28 -14.01 -8.07
N GLN A 456 21.56 -14.01 -6.77
CA GLN A 456 21.08 -12.96 -5.86
C GLN A 456 22.03 -12.81 -4.66
N HIS A 457 22.36 -11.57 -4.27
CA HIS A 457 23.26 -11.27 -3.15
C HIS A 457 24.60 -12.04 -3.20
N GLY A 458 25.16 -12.21 -4.40
CA GLY A 458 26.42 -12.95 -4.60
C GLY A 458 26.31 -14.47 -4.49
N ARG A 459 25.10 -15.03 -4.32
CA ARG A 459 24.84 -16.47 -4.33
C ARG A 459 24.28 -16.91 -5.67
N ALA A 460 24.71 -18.07 -6.16
CA ALA A 460 24.11 -18.79 -7.28
C ALA A 460 23.32 -19.97 -6.72
N MET A 461 22.01 -19.99 -6.97
CA MET A 461 21.10 -21.00 -6.46
C MET A 461 20.48 -21.75 -7.65
N PRO A 462 20.85 -23.01 -7.87
CA PRO A 462 20.24 -23.82 -8.91
C PRO A 462 18.74 -23.99 -8.67
N ALA A 463 17.96 -23.87 -9.72
CA ALA A 463 16.52 -24.09 -9.70
C ALA A 463 16.14 -25.08 -10.79
N LYS A 464 15.46 -26.16 -10.41
CA LYS A 464 14.98 -27.16 -11.37
C LYS A 464 13.53 -26.86 -11.71
N ARG A 465 13.16 -26.94 -13.00
CA ARG A 465 11.77 -26.92 -13.39
C ARG A 465 11.07 -28.06 -12.67
N VAL A 466 9.98 -27.72 -12.01
CA VAL A 466 9.07 -28.69 -11.42
C VAL A 466 7.79 -28.63 -12.24
N GLU A 467 7.31 -29.80 -12.65
CA GLU A 467 5.93 -29.88 -13.12
C GLU A 467 5.04 -29.55 -11.95
N ARG A 468 4.15 -28.58 -12.15
CA ARG A 468 3.09 -28.35 -11.16
C ARG A 468 2.23 -29.60 -11.17
N ALA A 469 2.19 -30.29 -10.04
CA ALA A 469 1.35 -31.45 -9.89
C ALA A 469 -0.08 -31.05 -10.29
N THR A 470 -0.62 -31.72 -11.30
CA THR A 470 -2.02 -31.56 -11.64
C THR A 470 -2.84 -32.37 -10.64
N MET A 471 -4.09 -31.95 -10.43
CA MET A 471 -5.06 -32.73 -9.69
C MET A 471 -6.13 -33.19 -10.65
N SER A 472 -6.56 -34.43 -10.50
CA SER A 472 -7.88 -34.82 -10.95
C SER A 472 -8.95 -33.96 -10.25
N MET A 473 -10.09 -33.78 -10.91
CA MET A 473 -11.23 -33.09 -10.28
C MET A 473 -11.66 -33.76 -8.97
N ALA A 474 -11.52 -35.08 -8.86
CA ALA A 474 -11.84 -35.82 -7.63
C ALA A 474 -10.90 -35.44 -6.47
N GLU A 475 -9.58 -35.38 -6.73
CA GLU A 475 -8.62 -34.90 -5.72
C GLU A 475 -8.89 -33.45 -5.33
N ALA A 476 -9.14 -32.57 -6.30
CA ALA A 476 -9.41 -31.17 -6.00
C ALA A 476 -10.69 -30.99 -5.16
N ARG A 477 -11.75 -31.76 -5.45
CA ARG A 477 -13.01 -31.72 -4.68
C ARG A 477 -12.86 -32.10 -3.21
N ALA A 478 -11.83 -32.87 -2.84
CA ALA A 478 -11.59 -33.24 -1.45
C ALA A 478 -11.29 -32.04 -0.54
N PHE A 479 -10.84 -30.92 -1.11
CA PHE A 479 -10.49 -29.71 -0.38
C PHE A 479 -11.60 -28.64 -0.40
N GLU A 480 -12.68 -28.86 -1.15
CA GLU A 480 -13.78 -27.89 -1.26
C GLU A 480 -14.46 -27.62 0.08
N GLY A 481 -14.96 -26.40 0.20
CA GLY A 481 -15.76 -25.98 1.34
C GLY A 481 -15.54 -24.52 1.71
N GLU A 482 -16.18 -24.16 2.82
CA GLU A 482 -16.09 -22.84 3.41
C GLU A 482 -15.17 -22.91 4.63
N TYR A 483 -14.28 -21.93 4.75
CA TYR A 483 -13.25 -21.92 5.76
C TYR A 483 -13.17 -20.54 6.40
N TYR A 484 -13.30 -20.48 7.72
CA TYR A 484 -13.33 -19.23 8.47
C TYR A 484 -12.04 -19.06 9.29
N SER A 485 -11.52 -17.83 9.34
CA SER A 485 -10.44 -17.45 10.26
C SER A 485 -10.96 -16.51 11.33
N ASP A 486 -10.90 -16.95 12.59
CA ASP A 486 -11.21 -16.11 13.76
C ASP A 486 -10.25 -14.91 13.88
N GLU A 487 -9.03 -15.04 13.38
CA GLU A 487 -8.04 -13.97 13.44
C GLU A 487 -8.36 -12.84 12.46
N LEU A 488 -8.69 -13.20 11.21
CA LEU A 488 -9.01 -12.21 10.19
C LEU A 488 -10.47 -11.77 10.19
N HIS A 489 -11.37 -12.57 10.77
CA HIS A 489 -12.82 -12.48 10.58
C HIS A 489 -13.22 -12.55 9.10
N VAL A 490 -12.61 -13.46 8.35
CA VAL A 490 -12.89 -13.65 6.92
C VAL A 490 -13.23 -15.09 6.62
N LEU A 491 -14.22 -15.26 5.75
CA LEU A 491 -14.59 -16.53 5.14
C LEU A 491 -13.93 -16.66 3.76
N TYR A 492 -13.28 -17.79 3.54
CA TYR A 492 -12.83 -18.22 2.22
C TYR A 492 -13.65 -19.39 1.71
N THR A 493 -13.98 -19.34 0.44
CA THR A 493 -14.59 -20.47 -0.28
C THR A 493 -13.53 -21.12 -1.13
N MET A 494 -13.30 -22.41 -0.90
CA MET A 494 -12.43 -23.25 -1.73
C MET A 494 -13.30 -24.01 -2.73
N ALA A 495 -13.02 -23.83 -4.01
CA ALA A 495 -13.73 -24.49 -5.11
C ALA A 495 -12.76 -25.16 -6.08
N ALA A 496 -13.09 -26.36 -6.54
CA ALA A 496 -12.36 -27.03 -7.61
C ALA A 496 -12.83 -26.51 -8.97
N LYS A 497 -11.90 -26.02 -9.78
CA LYS A 497 -12.14 -25.55 -11.14
C LYS A 497 -11.01 -25.98 -12.04
N ASP A 498 -11.33 -26.67 -13.13
CA ASP A 498 -10.37 -27.11 -14.17
C ASP A 498 -9.14 -27.86 -13.60
N GLY A 499 -9.36 -28.72 -12.60
CA GLY A 499 -8.29 -29.48 -11.93
C GLY A 499 -7.38 -28.65 -11.01
N LYS A 500 -7.80 -27.43 -10.65
CA LYS A 500 -7.13 -26.54 -9.68
C LYS A 500 -8.06 -26.18 -8.53
N LEU A 501 -7.47 -25.78 -7.41
CA LEU A 501 -8.21 -25.14 -6.33
C LEU A 501 -8.21 -23.63 -6.52
N THR A 502 -9.38 -23.02 -6.36
CA THR A 502 -9.54 -21.57 -6.32
C THR A 502 -10.03 -21.19 -4.93
N LEU A 503 -9.30 -20.30 -4.27
CA LEU A 503 -9.68 -19.66 -3.02
C LEU A 503 -10.35 -18.33 -3.38
N SER A 504 -11.61 -18.18 -3.01
CA SER A 504 -12.38 -16.94 -3.19
C SER A 504 -12.69 -16.29 -1.85
N PHE A 505 -12.68 -14.95 -1.84
CA PHE A 505 -12.99 -14.11 -0.69
C PHE A 505 -13.73 -12.85 -1.16
N SER A 506 -14.25 -12.06 -0.22
CA SER A 506 -15.15 -10.92 -0.52
C SER A 506 -14.63 -9.92 -1.56
N ARG A 507 -13.31 -9.81 -1.72
CA ARG A 507 -12.67 -8.81 -2.60
C ARG A 507 -11.69 -9.41 -3.62
N GLY A 508 -11.73 -10.72 -3.86
CA GLY A 508 -10.89 -11.36 -4.87
C GLY A 508 -10.96 -12.88 -4.89
N GLN A 509 -10.19 -13.47 -5.80
CA GLN A 509 -9.96 -14.90 -5.86
C GLN A 509 -8.51 -15.17 -6.26
N VAL A 510 -7.96 -16.28 -5.78
CA VAL A 510 -6.61 -16.73 -6.11
C VAL A 510 -6.64 -18.21 -6.47
N ALA A 511 -5.99 -18.56 -7.59
CA ALA A 511 -5.75 -19.96 -7.92
C ALA A 511 -4.59 -20.49 -7.07
N LEU A 512 -4.74 -21.72 -6.59
CA LEU A 512 -3.75 -22.41 -5.79
C LEU A 512 -3.06 -23.50 -6.62
N ASP A 513 -1.73 -23.47 -6.62
CA ASP A 513 -0.90 -24.45 -7.29
C ASP A 513 -0.52 -25.56 -6.31
N LYS A 514 -0.76 -26.82 -6.70
CA LYS A 514 -0.40 -27.98 -5.86
C LYS A 514 1.11 -28.08 -5.70
N LEU A 515 1.56 -28.18 -4.45
CA LEU A 515 2.95 -28.46 -4.06
C LEU A 515 3.12 -29.90 -3.54
N GLY A 516 2.07 -30.48 -2.98
CA GLY A 516 2.08 -31.84 -2.43
C GLY A 516 0.66 -32.37 -2.20
N PRO A 517 0.48 -33.50 -1.50
CA PRO A 517 -0.83 -34.09 -1.27
C PRO A 517 -1.83 -33.14 -0.59
N THR A 518 -1.39 -32.40 0.42
CA THR A 518 -2.21 -31.44 1.22
C THR A 518 -1.68 -30.02 1.15
N SER A 519 -0.68 -29.76 0.31
CA SER A 519 0.09 -28.52 0.32
C SER A 519 -0.06 -27.78 -1.01
N PHE A 520 -0.30 -26.48 -0.93
CA PHE A 520 -0.52 -25.62 -2.07
C PHE A 520 0.23 -24.29 -1.94
N ASN A 521 0.42 -23.61 -3.06
CA ASN A 521 0.97 -22.26 -3.15
C ASN A 521 -0.07 -21.33 -3.80
N GLY A 522 -0.45 -20.27 -3.11
CA GLY A 522 -1.17 -19.13 -3.65
C GLY A 522 -0.25 -17.94 -3.91
N ASP A 523 -0.68 -17.08 -4.83
CA ASP A 523 -0.05 -15.80 -5.07
C ASP A 523 -0.14 -14.90 -3.82
N TYR A 524 0.72 -13.88 -3.74
CA TYR A 524 0.63 -12.87 -2.68
C TYR A 524 -0.82 -12.33 -2.59
N PRO A 525 -1.38 -12.22 -1.38
CA PRO A 525 -0.73 -12.37 -0.06
C PRO A 525 -0.66 -13.82 0.49
N PHE A 526 -1.23 -14.81 -0.20
CA PHE A 526 -1.64 -16.12 0.35
C PHE A 526 -0.57 -17.22 0.40
N GLY A 527 0.63 -17.01 -0.15
CA GLY A 527 1.81 -17.85 0.10
C GLY A 527 1.56 -19.36 0.12
N ARG A 528 2.04 -20.07 1.13
CA ARG A 528 1.78 -21.50 1.32
C ARG A 528 0.46 -21.73 2.03
N VAL A 529 -0.37 -22.61 1.50
CA VAL A 529 -1.60 -23.13 2.10
C VAL A 529 -1.39 -24.61 2.44
N GLU A 530 -1.51 -24.98 3.70
CA GLU A 530 -1.33 -26.35 4.17
C GLU A 530 -2.61 -26.88 4.81
N TYR A 531 -3.26 -27.84 4.15
CA TYR A 531 -4.48 -28.46 4.65
C TYR A 531 -4.22 -29.45 5.77
N GLN A 532 -5.15 -29.47 6.71
CA GLN A 532 -5.19 -30.41 7.82
C GLN A 532 -6.31 -31.42 7.50
N CYS A 533 -5.93 -32.60 7.04
CA CYS A 533 -6.86 -33.67 6.69
C CYS A 533 -6.57 -34.91 7.53
N ARG A 534 -7.63 -35.64 7.89
CA ARG A 534 -7.55 -36.91 8.62
C ARG A 534 -8.11 -38.03 7.76
N ASP A 535 -7.51 -39.20 7.85
CA ASP A 535 -7.94 -40.38 7.12
C ASP A 535 -9.40 -40.71 7.46
N GLY A 536 -10.26 -40.79 6.44
CA GLY A 536 -11.70 -41.08 6.59
C GLY A 536 -12.58 -39.91 7.03
N GLU A 537 -12.03 -38.81 7.58
CA GLU A 537 -12.81 -37.65 8.05
C GLU A 537 -12.73 -36.43 7.11
N GLY A 538 -11.85 -36.47 6.10
CA GLY A 538 -11.63 -35.35 5.18
C GLY A 538 -10.83 -34.21 5.81
N CYS A 539 -10.83 -33.05 5.17
CA CYS A 539 -10.09 -31.88 5.64
C CYS A 539 -10.93 -31.03 6.59
N THR A 540 -10.38 -30.71 7.76
CA THR A 540 -11.06 -29.93 8.82
C THR A 540 -10.66 -28.46 8.83
N GLY A 541 -9.65 -28.09 8.06
CA GLY A 541 -9.11 -26.73 8.01
C GLY A 541 -7.82 -26.66 7.20
N PHE A 542 -7.20 -25.48 7.20
CA PHE A 542 -5.86 -25.28 6.67
C PHE A 542 -5.15 -24.14 7.40
N THR A 543 -3.86 -24.02 7.16
CA THR A 543 -3.07 -22.85 7.56
C THR A 543 -2.50 -22.11 6.36
N ILE A 544 -2.36 -20.80 6.49
CA ILE A 544 -1.67 -19.96 5.53
C ILE A 544 -0.36 -19.44 6.14
N SER A 545 0.72 -19.55 5.37
CA SER A 545 2.03 -19.02 5.72
C SER A 545 2.69 -18.31 4.54
N ASN A 546 3.27 -17.13 4.77
CA ASN A 546 4.13 -16.44 3.84
C ASN A 546 5.39 -15.91 4.57
N GLY A 547 6.15 -15.01 3.94
CA GLY A 547 7.37 -14.47 4.53
C GLY A 547 7.21 -13.71 5.85
N ARG A 548 6.00 -13.22 6.19
CA ARG A 548 5.73 -12.36 7.36
C ARG A 548 4.55 -12.81 8.24
N VAL A 549 3.80 -13.81 7.81
CA VAL A 549 2.69 -14.44 8.54
C VAL A 549 2.91 -15.94 8.51
N ARG A 550 2.93 -16.62 9.66
CA ARG A 550 3.12 -18.07 9.76
C ARG A 550 1.93 -18.69 10.48
N ASN A 551 1.45 -19.81 9.96
CA ASN A 551 0.40 -20.64 10.56
C ASN A 551 -0.89 -19.87 10.87
N LEU A 552 -1.34 -19.00 9.96
CA LEU A 552 -2.65 -18.36 10.07
C LEU A 552 -3.73 -19.41 9.87
N GLN A 553 -4.50 -19.72 10.90
CA GLN A 553 -5.45 -20.81 10.93
C GLN A 553 -6.78 -20.44 10.26
N PHE A 554 -7.31 -21.40 9.50
CA PHE A 554 -8.67 -21.42 8.99
C PHE A 554 -9.31 -22.76 9.35
N THR A 555 -10.55 -22.72 9.82
CA THR A 555 -11.32 -23.91 10.20
C THR A 555 -12.45 -24.09 9.20
N LYS A 556 -12.68 -25.34 8.76
CA LYS A 556 -13.80 -25.65 7.88
C LYS A 556 -15.10 -25.41 8.64
N VAL A 557 -16.00 -24.64 8.03
CA VAL A 557 -17.32 -24.32 8.55
C VAL A 557 -18.39 -24.80 7.56
N HIS A 558 -19.59 -25.00 8.07
CA HIS A 558 -20.76 -25.26 7.26
C HIS A 558 -21.71 -24.08 7.40
N ILE A 559 -21.76 -23.21 6.39
CA ILE A 559 -22.82 -22.21 6.32
C ILE A 559 -24.02 -22.90 5.69
N SER A 560 -25.07 -23.12 6.49
CA SER A 560 -26.32 -23.66 5.95
C SER A 560 -26.88 -22.69 4.91
N ALA A 561 -27.64 -23.19 3.93
CA ALA A 561 -28.33 -22.32 2.96
C ALA A 561 -29.22 -21.27 3.65
N ALA A 562 -29.75 -21.60 4.84
CA ALA A 562 -30.47 -20.67 5.71
C ALA A 562 -29.55 -19.60 6.32
N GLY A 563 -28.37 -19.98 6.83
CA GLY A 563 -27.36 -19.06 7.35
C GLY A 563 -26.76 -18.16 6.27
N ALA A 564 -26.60 -18.65 5.04
CA ALA A 564 -26.18 -17.86 3.88
C ALA A 564 -27.27 -16.88 3.45
N ALA A 565 -28.55 -17.28 3.49
CA ALA A 565 -29.69 -16.40 3.21
C ALA A 565 -29.92 -15.36 4.31
N GLU A 566 -29.61 -15.68 5.57
CA GLU A 566 -29.66 -14.76 6.70
C GLU A 566 -28.47 -13.80 6.70
N ALA A 567 -27.25 -14.28 6.44
CA ALA A 567 -26.09 -13.44 6.22
C ALA A 567 -26.26 -12.53 5.00
N SER A 568 -26.85 -13.02 3.90
CA SER A 568 -27.16 -12.18 2.73
C SER A 568 -28.23 -11.14 3.03
N ARG A 569 -29.22 -11.45 3.86
CA ARG A 569 -30.21 -10.47 4.36
C ARG A 569 -29.58 -9.43 5.29
N ASN A 570 -28.66 -9.86 6.16
CA ASN A 570 -27.93 -8.98 7.08
C ASN A 570 -26.88 -8.12 6.37
N ILE A 571 -26.23 -8.63 5.32
CA ILE A 571 -25.32 -7.87 4.44
C ILE A 571 -26.10 -6.90 3.55
N ALA A 572 -27.28 -7.29 3.06
CA ALA A 572 -28.20 -6.35 2.40
C ALA A 572 -28.68 -5.23 3.35
N ALA A 573 -28.81 -5.54 4.65
CA ALA A 573 -29.09 -4.55 5.70
C ALA A 573 -27.85 -3.72 6.12
N LEU A 574 -26.63 -4.12 5.71
CA LEU A 574 -25.34 -3.46 5.99
C LEU A 574 -24.68 -2.87 4.74
N ALA A 575 -25.37 -2.83 3.59
CA ALA A 575 -24.93 -2.02 2.45
C ALA A 575 -24.75 -0.57 2.92
N PRO A 576 -23.69 0.13 2.46
CA PRO A 576 -23.24 1.35 3.12
C PRO A 576 -24.35 2.41 3.10
N LEU A 577 -24.79 2.77 4.31
CA LEU A 577 -25.32 4.10 4.58
C LEU A 577 -24.19 5.08 4.22
N ALA A 578 -24.22 5.60 2.99
CA ALA A 578 -23.62 6.89 2.73
C ALA A 578 -24.13 7.86 3.83
N PRO A 579 -23.34 8.82 4.31
CA PRO A 579 -23.88 9.83 5.22
C PRO A 579 -25.08 10.45 4.50
N GLU A 580 -26.27 10.16 5.01
CA GLU A 580 -27.49 10.63 4.38
C GLU A 580 -27.45 12.16 4.41
N PRO A 581 -27.55 12.86 3.26
CA PRO A 581 -27.95 14.25 3.31
C PRO A 581 -29.30 14.26 4.03
N ALA A 582 -29.43 15.12 5.05
CA ALA A 582 -30.68 15.27 5.79
C ALA A 582 -31.86 15.29 4.80
N PRO A 583 -32.97 14.58 5.09
CA PRO A 583 -34.05 14.46 4.13
C PRO A 583 -34.49 15.87 3.71
N PRO A 584 -34.68 16.15 2.39
CA PRO A 584 -34.95 17.48 1.86
C PRO A 584 -36.24 18.14 2.40
N PHE A 585 -36.95 17.45 3.28
CA PHE A 585 -38.26 17.79 3.83
C PHE A 585 -38.24 18.12 5.33
N ALA A 586 -37.08 18.13 5.99
CA ALA A 586 -36.99 18.31 7.45
C ALA A 586 -37.28 19.75 7.92
N THR A 587 -37.15 20.76 7.04
CA THR A 587 -37.22 22.18 7.41
C THR A 587 -38.21 23.02 6.58
N GLN A 588 -38.87 22.44 5.57
CA GLN A 588 -39.77 23.18 4.67
C GLN A 588 -41.15 22.50 4.58
N ALA A 589 -42.21 23.31 4.55
CA ALA A 589 -43.57 22.82 4.41
C ALA A 589 -43.84 22.33 2.98
N VAL A 590 -44.49 21.17 2.87
CA VAL A 590 -44.87 20.52 1.60
C VAL A 590 -46.38 20.36 1.57
N TYR A 591 -46.98 20.49 0.39
CA TYR A 591 -48.43 20.52 0.23
C TYR A 591 -48.87 19.59 -0.91
N VAL A 592 -50.05 19.00 -0.78
CA VAL A 592 -50.80 18.44 -1.92
C VAL A 592 -51.58 19.59 -2.54
N ARG A 593 -51.32 19.91 -3.81
CA ARG A 593 -51.89 21.07 -4.51
C ARG A 593 -52.51 20.62 -5.81
N GLY A 594 -53.74 21.00 -6.09
CA GLY A 594 -54.43 20.53 -7.28
C GLY A 594 -55.82 21.12 -7.48
N SER A 595 -56.56 20.60 -8.46
CA SER A 595 -57.93 21.02 -8.76
C SER A 595 -58.85 20.90 -7.55
N MET A 596 -58.60 19.94 -6.66
CA MET A 596 -59.40 19.69 -5.47
C MET A 596 -59.30 20.80 -4.39
N ASN A 597 -58.29 21.66 -4.46
CA ASN A 597 -58.09 22.75 -3.52
C ASN A 597 -57.72 24.07 -4.19
N GLY A 598 -58.00 24.20 -5.49
CA GLY A 598 -57.66 25.37 -6.29
C GLY A 598 -56.16 25.68 -6.34
N TRP A 599 -55.31 24.65 -6.25
CA TRP A 599 -53.84 24.77 -6.19
C TRP A 599 -53.32 25.60 -5.00
N SER A 600 -54.11 25.71 -3.93
CA SER A 600 -53.77 26.48 -2.73
C SER A 600 -52.82 25.73 -1.77
N LEU A 601 -52.41 26.39 -0.69
CA LEU A 601 -51.59 25.82 0.38
C LEU A 601 -52.43 25.16 1.50
N ALA A 602 -53.71 24.92 1.27
CA ALA A 602 -54.64 24.47 2.31
C ALA A 602 -54.33 23.06 2.84
N ASN A 603 -53.65 22.22 2.05
CA ASN A 603 -53.44 20.81 2.36
C ASN A 603 -51.96 20.49 2.56
N LYS A 604 -51.43 20.97 3.68
CA LYS A 604 -50.08 20.68 4.13
C LYS A 604 -49.95 19.20 4.49
N LEU A 605 -48.84 18.59 4.06
CA LEU A 605 -48.43 17.24 4.41
C LEU A 605 -47.79 17.25 5.80
N GLU A 606 -48.41 16.56 6.75
CA GLU A 606 -47.94 16.46 8.13
C GLU A 606 -47.13 15.17 8.35
N LYS A 607 -46.12 15.22 9.23
CA LYS A 607 -45.19 14.11 9.44
C LYS A 607 -45.89 12.92 10.10
N ALA A 608 -45.82 11.76 9.47
CA ALA A 608 -46.40 10.50 9.95
C ALA A 608 -45.37 9.47 10.46
N GLY A 609 -44.07 9.81 10.46
CA GLY A 609 -42.95 8.96 10.92
C GLY A 609 -42.21 8.26 9.78
N ASN A 610 -40.96 7.81 10.01
CA ASN A 610 -40.12 7.06 9.06
C ASN A 610 -40.07 7.64 7.62
N GLY A 611 -39.93 8.96 7.46
CA GLY A 611 -39.88 9.60 6.14
C GLY A 611 -41.23 9.67 5.40
N ARG A 612 -42.35 9.44 6.10
CA ARG A 612 -43.70 9.53 5.53
C ARG A 612 -44.40 10.80 5.96
N PHE A 613 -45.16 11.38 5.04
CA PHE A 613 -45.99 12.55 5.28
C PHE A 613 -47.39 12.33 4.72
N GLU A 614 -48.39 12.85 5.41
CA GLU A 614 -49.80 12.60 5.09
C GLU A 614 -50.63 13.88 5.05
N ALA A 615 -51.55 13.97 4.10
CA ALA A 615 -52.62 14.95 4.06
C ALA A 615 -53.94 14.25 3.73
N LYS A 616 -55.01 14.63 4.42
CA LYS A 616 -56.36 14.11 4.16
C LYS A 616 -57.22 15.18 3.50
N LEU A 617 -57.86 14.82 2.40
CA LEU A 617 -58.68 15.72 1.60
C LEU A 617 -60.02 15.06 1.28
N VAL A 618 -61.11 15.82 1.37
CA VAL A 618 -62.41 15.38 0.84
C VAL A 618 -62.40 15.64 -0.66
N LEU A 619 -62.54 14.59 -1.47
CA LEU A 619 -62.66 14.71 -2.93
C LEU A 619 -64.10 14.43 -3.32
N ASP A 620 -64.67 15.21 -4.25
CA ASP A 620 -65.90 14.85 -4.94
C ASP A 620 -65.67 13.71 -5.94
N LYS A 621 -66.73 12.99 -6.32
CA LYS A 621 -66.64 11.95 -7.36
C LYS A 621 -66.15 12.55 -8.68
N GLY A 622 -65.15 11.94 -9.30
CA GLY A 622 -64.62 12.31 -10.62
C GLY A 622 -63.11 12.51 -10.65
N ARG A 623 -62.64 13.08 -11.76
CA ARG A 623 -61.22 13.30 -12.07
C ARG A 623 -60.67 14.53 -11.35
N HIS A 624 -59.56 14.37 -10.63
CA HIS A 624 -58.82 15.47 -9.98
C HIS A 624 -57.36 15.46 -10.39
N GLU A 625 -56.81 16.63 -10.68
CA GLU A 625 -55.39 16.82 -11.00
C GLU A 625 -54.63 17.42 -9.83
N PHE A 626 -53.41 16.97 -9.57
CA PHE A 626 -52.61 17.47 -8.45
C PHE A 626 -51.10 17.25 -8.60
N LYS A 627 -50.34 17.94 -7.76
CA LYS A 627 -48.90 17.79 -7.53
C LYS A 627 -48.60 17.81 -6.04
N VAL A 628 -47.38 17.43 -5.70
CA VAL A 628 -46.81 17.63 -4.37
C VAL A 628 -45.72 18.67 -4.48
N GLY A 629 -45.81 19.78 -3.72
CA GLY A 629 -44.82 20.85 -3.86
C GLY A 629 -44.69 21.78 -2.68
N SER A 630 -43.61 22.57 -2.70
CA SER A 630 -43.40 23.72 -1.83
C SER A 630 -44.34 24.87 -2.20
N GLU A 631 -44.36 25.92 -1.39
CA GLU A 631 -45.17 27.12 -1.64
C GLU A 631 -44.92 27.72 -3.04
N ASP A 632 -43.65 27.75 -3.45
CA ASP A 632 -43.18 28.34 -4.70
C ASP A 632 -42.90 27.33 -5.84
N PHE A 633 -43.05 26.03 -5.58
CA PHE A 633 -42.59 24.93 -6.45
C PHE A 633 -41.10 24.98 -6.87
N GLN A 634 -40.28 25.87 -6.31
CA GLN A 634 -38.86 25.97 -6.67
C GLN A 634 -38.01 24.93 -5.96
N GLN A 635 -38.35 24.65 -4.70
CA GLN A 635 -37.60 23.70 -3.87
C GLN A 635 -38.15 22.28 -4.02
N ILE A 636 -39.48 22.14 -4.12
CA ILE A 636 -40.15 20.87 -4.28
C ILE A 636 -41.25 21.03 -5.33
N ASP A 637 -41.09 20.32 -6.44
CA ASP A 637 -42.12 20.12 -7.46
C ASP A 637 -42.09 18.65 -7.85
N PHE A 638 -43.02 17.87 -7.33
CA PHE A 638 -43.17 16.46 -7.68
C PHE A 638 -44.47 16.22 -8.43
N GLY A 639 -44.32 15.56 -9.57
CA GLY A 639 -45.39 15.12 -10.43
C GLY A 639 -45.21 13.67 -10.85
N ALA A 640 -46.07 13.24 -11.78
CA ALA A 640 -45.93 11.96 -12.45
C ALA A 640 -44.97 12.05 -13.63
N PHE A 641 -44.43 10.91 -14.04
CA PHE A 641 -43.75 10.79 -15.34
C PHE A 641 -44.75 11.13 -16.47
N HIS A 642 -44.29 11.87 -17.49
CA HIS A 642 -45.15 12.40 -18.56
C HIS A 642 -46.06 11.36 -19.25
N GLN A 643 -45.62 10.09 -19.33
CA GLN A 643 -46.35 9.00 -19.99
C GLN A 643 -47.29 8.23 -19.05
N ASP A 644 -47.29 8.53 -17.74
CA ASP A 644 -48.09 7.81 -16.76
C ASP A 644 -48.54 8.78 -15.66
N GLN A 645 -49.62 9.53 -15.89
CA GLN A 645 -50.15 10.53 -14.94
C GLN A 645 -51.14 9.96 -13.92
N SER A 646 -51.72 8.78 -14.18
CA SER A 646 -52.83 8.26 -13.38
C SER A 646 -52.40 7.62 -12.05
N ILE A 647 -53.04 7.99 -10.95
CA ILE A 647 -52.87 7.35 -9.65
C ILE A 647 -53.92 6.26 -9.47
N ALA A 648 -53.48 5.05 -9.16
CA ALA A 648 -54.37 3.97 -8.75
C ALA A 648 -54.55 3.97 -7.22
N LEU A 649 -55.81 3.91 -6.76
CA LEU A 649 -56.10 3.88 -5.32
C LEU A 649 -55.40 2.70 -4.62
N GLY A 650 -54.81 2.98 -3.47
CA GLY A 650 -54.09 2.02 -2.64
C GLY A 650 -52.74 1.54 -3.18
N LYS A 651 -52.31 2.02 -4.36
CA LYS A 651 -51.01 1.65 -4.95
C LYS A 651 -50.03 2.81 -4.88
N PRO A 652 -48.80 2.60 -4.41
CA PRO A 652 -47.77 3.63 -4.45
C PRO A 652 -47.33 3.87 -5.89
N LYS A 653 -47.07 5.14 -6.22
CA LYS A 653 -46.55 5.58 -7.51
C LYS A 653 -45.28 6.39 -7.32
N ARG A 654 -44.26 6.11 -8.12
CA ARG A 654 -43.02 6.89 -8.17
C ARG A 654 -43.27 8.27 -8.75
N LEU A 655 -42.62 9.25 -8.15
CA LEU A 655 -42.71 10.66 -8.53
C LEU A 655 -41.44 11.09 -9.29
N GLU A 656 -41.63 12.05 -10.19
CA GLU A 656 -40.55 12.72 -10.93
C GLU A 656 -40.46 14.18 -10.48
N ALA A 657 -39.23 14.67 -10.29
CA ALA A 657 -38.98 16.08 -10.02
C ALA A 657 -39.32 16.91 -11.25
N VAL A 658 -40.11 17.96 -11.08
CA VAL A 658 -40.69 18.78 -12.17
C VAL A 658 -41.52 17.92 -13.14
N GLY A 659 -42.17 16.88 -12.61
CA GLY A 659 -43.04 15.97 -13.38
C GLY A 659 -44.36 16.62 -13.79
N ALA A 660 -45.13 15.92 -14.62
CA ALA A 660 -46.46 16.33 -15.04
C ALA A 660 -47.48 16.24 -13.88
N ASN A 661 -48.62 16.92 -14.00
CA ASN A 661 -49.70 16.79 -13.03
C ASN A 661 -50.14 15.32 -12.91
N MET A 662 -50.32 14.85 -11.68
CA MET A 662 -50.91 13.55 -11.40
C MET A 662 -52.42 13.64 -11.48
N VAL A 663 -53.06 12.54 -11.86
CA VAL A 663 -54.52 12.45 -12.04
C VAL A 663 -55.05 11.33 -11.15
N ILE A 664 -55.97 11.63 -10.24
CA ILE A 664 -56.71 10.62 -9.48
C ILE A 664 -58.19 10.63 -9.90
N GLU A 665 -58.74 9.45 -10.18
CA GLU A 665 -60.17 9.27 -10.41
C GLU A 665 -60.82 8.84 -9.09
N ALA A 666 -61.56 9.75 -8.44
CA ALA A 666 -62.25 9.47 -7.19
C ALA A 666 -63.60 8.79 -7.48
N PRO A 667 -63.82 7.52 -7.09
CA PRO A 667 -65.03 6.77 -7.44
C PRO A 667 -66.30 7.29 -6.73
N ALA A 668 -66.14 7.95 -5.58
CA ALA A 668 -67.22 8.53 -4.79
C ALA A 668 -66.71 9.74 -3.99
N LYS A 669 -67.64 10.57 -3.51
CA LYS A 669 -67.31 11.63 -2.56
C LYS A 669 -66.91 11.01 -1.22
N ALA A 670 -65.65 11.16 -0.84
CA ALA A 670 -65.09 10.57 0.38
C ALA A 670 -63.84 11.33 0.82
N THR A 671 -63.32 11.00 2.00
CA THR A 671 -62.02 11.47 2.47
C THR A 671 -60.92 10.54 1.94
N TYR A 672 -59.91 11.11 1.31
CA TYR A 672 -58.76 10.41 0.76
C TYR A 672 -57.49 10.83 1.50
N ALA A 673 -56.67 9.86 1.89
CA ALA A 673 -55.36 10.08 2.46
C ALA A 673 -54.31 10.04 1.35
N PHE A 674 -53.57 11.13 1.20
CA PHE A 674 -52.42 11.26 0.32
C PHE A 674 -51.17 11.08 1.17
N VAL A 675 -50.46 9.97 0.94
CA VAL A 675 -49.26 9.61 1.71
C VAL A 675 -48.05 9.73 0.78
N LEU A 676 -47.20 10.71 1.06
CA LEU A 676 -45.89 10.86 0.46
C LEU A 676 -44.88 10.03 1.27
N ASP A 677 -44.25 9.06 0.63
CA ASP A 677 -43.18 8.25 1.19
C ASP A 677 -41.84 8.71 0.61
N THR A 678 -40.96 9.22 1.46
CA THR A 678 -39.63 9.69 1.12
C THR A 678 -38.54 8.87 1.80
N ALA A 679 -38.84 7.63 2.22
CA ALA A 679 -37.85 6.72 2.79
C ALA A 679 -36.69 6.44 1.83
N GLU A 680 -36.92 6.55 0.50
CA GLU A 680 -35.89 6.63 -0.52
C GLU A 680 -35.92 8.03 -1.19
N PRO A 681 -35.14 9.03 -0.73
CA PRO A 681 -35.25 10.41 -1.20
C PRO A 681 -34.99 10.61 -2.70
N ARG A 682 -34.27 9.67 -3.34
CA ARG A 682 -34.01 9.68 -4.79
C ARG A 682 -35.17 9.12 -5.62
N VAL A 683 -36.14 8.47 -4.98
CA VAL A 683 -37.28 7.82 -5.63
C VAL A 683 -38.55 8.02 -4.78
N PRO A 684 -38.98 9.28 -4.52
CA PRO A 684 -40.14 9.52 -3.69
C PRO A 684 -41.39 8.90 -4.31
N GLN A 685 -42.30 8.40 -3.46
CA GLN A 685 -43.54 7.77 -3.89
C GLN A 685 -44.75 8.43 -3.26
N ILE A 686 -45.87 8.47 -3.97
CA ILE A 686 -47.16 8.85 -3.41
C ILE A 686 -48.15 7.70 -3.51
N SER A 687 -48.95 7.51 -2.47
CA SER A 687 -50.12 6.64 -2.51
C SER A 687 -51.36 7.43 -2.09
N VAL A 688 -52.49 7.13 -2.72
CA VAL A 688 -53.78 7.74 -2.38
C VAL A 688 -54.74 6.62 -2.00
N SER A 689 -55.34 6.69 -0.82
CA SER A 689 -56.26 5.67 -0.32
C SER A 689 -57.53 6.30 0.25
N VAL A 690 -58.66 5.61 0.13
CA VAL A 690 -59.91 6.03 0.79
C VAL A 690 -59.72 5.80 2.28
N THR A 691 -59.95 6.83 3.09
CA THR A 691 -59.97 6.69 4.54
C THR A 691 -61.35 6.14 4.94
N PRO A 692 -61.43 5.14 5.84
CA PRO A 692 -62.70 4.62 6.34
C PRO A 692 -63.60 5.69 6.97
#